data_AF-A0A124GUY4-F1
#
_entry.id   AF-A0A124GUY4-F1
#
_cell.length_a   1.000
_cell.length_b   1.000
_cell.length_c   1.000
_cell.angle_alpha   90.00
_cell.angle_beta   90.00
_cell.angle_gamma   90.00
#
_symmetry.space_group_name_H-M   'P 1'
#
loop_
_entity.id
_entity.type
_entity.pdbx_description
1 polymer ?
#
loop_
_entity_poly.entity_id
_entity_poly.type
_entity_poly.pdbx_seq_one_letter_code
_entity_poly.pdbx_strand_id
1 'polypeptide(L)'
;MSLSSDYPDVPEWVAKPEGYQAGAVTKYKGNIFRAAFWAAEPGVGDANTNGWRFFDELYDQTSPTSTQRSKIIAYIPTWRKSEGFDYGNAEMYRYITHGIIAFLTFSQTDAGAFDPASVTEIRTILPDVVVAGNLSGTKMMVALGGANDYAFLDLMTAVGNDPASPLLDRAVRNVVDFVTANGLDGVDLDLECWWGRPGEQDQGGRLKSDGPHPGGRGLMLFAQKLKQAMPDKIVSAAVFGTSWYGNNYDPKIADHVDWIGIMTYDLTGSWDKSPVGPHSALLKIRGEATSDIRPSDIYQESFLPEQQGGWPGARTGTNPLPSGADNLENNPILSVEDCLWYWTNPLFVNWQGAGQGIARDKIAAGVPIYGYDFAAAKDPDDLTGQVPPGYKAVRYKDILAAFPDAHQAANANIKVSGTTPRPVLADPLPPGDYPYAHNLYFETPDTAVTKLNFLKGVGAQGVIIWELSNDVWEDGKSIIKALYRASGNPEPEPVTQPPVMTAGHYLWDATGFLGTSITDLQFQDDGVTRPGVRKFSARLWNIPEGEDWKFAAERAPAVIKRQYFNRPTRIVDKGALGLWGEFDVLDTSDVPDWYWGHMERVDGGPSGLTRYRSRLWGLSLSDDWQAAARKTPALIEGQYFDQPTEIDDQGISGLYGVFDVSDGPSIVPTLVARAVGPNDCSYCLIDTMPPQGNVARVNLTTTMTVRPGTPYLYSVVTRDDDSVDFPDGLVMTIQDPSGTTYDRDIQDDDQFVMMSGSSIRCLIVKDPQPGDWTMRMSEPSGVGFRCECDTVPNADVFDSMVKTWQQLGEMHGLASRDITGNQVAAYLALAAITLVVPLPVSLAARALILAVTGVGWLGIAQTGTTKAAVSQNMAEVAGILSKIAKDIQKEGYSAFTKYVYLIGKNISSDEYQVIRKYPANLFQWLGVHRRVYQVVEHMTDAEEQNAVRHVYWQCLLKKRLGEEFAIAMGDAHERGRPGSDADNKADEINNRIGLQLADQVESEEECLQRAREMWQAGQLAKRIDFESDPT
;
A
#
# COMPACT_ATOMS: atom_id res chain seq x y z
N MET A 1 -20.21 -27.51 -37.28
CA MET A 1 -19.05 -28.37 -37.54
C MET A 1 -19.35 -29.22 -38.76
N SER A 2 -18.39 -29.34 -39.67
CA SER A 2 -18.45 -30.12 -40.91
C SER A 2 -18.13 -31.59 -40.64
N LEU A 3 -19.05 -32.49 -40.95
CA LEU A 3 -18.87 -33.93 -40.75
C LEU A 3 -18.63 -34.61 -42.10
N SER A 4 -17.95 -35.76 -42.13
CA SER A 4 -17.77 -36.54 -43.38
C SER A 4 -19.09 -36.88 -44.07
N SER A 5 -20.17 -37.03 -43.30
CA SER A 5 -21.54 -37.24 -43.78
C SER A 5 -22.17 -36.03 -44.47
N ASP A 6 -21.64 -34.82 -44.26
CA ASP A 6 -22.06 -33.60 -44.98
C ASP A 6 -21.56 -33.61 -46.43
N TYR A 7 -20.65 -34.52 -46.77
CA TYR A 7 -20.00 -34.65 -48.08
C TYR A 7 -20.19 -36.07 -48.65
N PRO A 8 -21.42 -36.54 -48.88
CA PRO A 8 -21.65 -37.90 -49.36
C PRO A 8 -21.09 -38.14 -50.77
N ASP A 9 -21.07 -37.10 -51.61
CA ASP A 9 -20.69 -37.19 -53.02
C ASP A 9 -19.21 -36.81 -53.29
N VAL A 10 -18.46 -36.40 -52.26
CA VAL A 10 -17.03 -36.07 -52.41
C VAL A 10 -16.19 -37.34 -52.29
N PRO A 11 -15.46 -37.76 -53.34
CA PRO A 11 -14.68 -38.99 -53.34
C PRO A 11 -13.40 -38.87 -52.51
N GLU A 12 -12.87 -40.01 -52.03
CA GLU A 12 -11.51 -40.09 -51.46
C GLU A 12 -10.44 -39.82 -52.53
N TRP A 13 -9.37 -39.14 -52.13
CA TRP A 13 -8.27 -38.82 -53.04
C TRP A 13 -7.52 -40.08 -53.46
N VAL A 14 -7.31 -40.19 -54.76
CA VAL A 14 -6.46 -41.22 -55.37
C VAL A 14 -5.41 -40.56 -56.26
N ALA A 15 -4.20 -41.10 -56.29
CA ALA A 15 -3.15 -40.62 -57.17
C ALA A 15 -3.54 -40.82 -58.64
N LYS A 16 -3.49 -39.75 -59.44
CA LYS A 16 -3.77 -39.77 -60.89
C LYS A 16 -2.57 -39.19 -61.64
N PRO A 17 -1.90 -39.97 -62.51
CA PRO A 17 -0.81 -39.46 -63.35
C PRO A 17 -1.19 -38.22 -64.18
N GLU A 18 -2.45 -38.17 -64.60
CA GLU A 18 -3.05 -37.09 -65.37
C GLU A 18 -3.61 -35.93 -64.50
N GLY A 19 -3.42 -35.95 -63.18
CA GLY A 19 -3.87 -34.90 -62.26
C GLY A 19 -5.39 -34.73 -62.16
N TYR A 20 -5.83 -33.69 -61.43
CA TYR A 20 -7.24 -33.31 -61.28
C TYR A 20 -7.55 -32.02 -62.04
N GLN A 21 -8.74 -31.92 -62.64
CA GLN A 21 -9.21 -30.69 -63.29
C GLN A 21 -9.60 -29.63 -62.26
N ALA A 22 -9.50 -28.35 -62.63
CA ALA A 22 -9.97 -27.24 -61.81
C ALA A 22 -11.45 -27.44 -61.43
N GLY A 23 -11.79 -27.19 -60.17
CA GLY A 23 -13.11 -27.41 -59.58
C GLY A 23 -13.33 -28.81 -59.00
N ALA A 24 -12.47 -29.79 -59.29
CA ALA A 24 -12.60 -31.13 -58.71
C ALA A 24 -12.46 -31.09 -57.18
N VAL A 25 -13.24 -31.91 -56.48
CA VAL A 25 -13.22 -32.00 -55.01
C VAL A 25 -12.82 -33.40 -54.54
N THR A 26 -12.16 -33.46 -53.40
CA THR A 26 -11.71 -34.73 -52.82
C THR A 26 -11.62 -34.68 -51.30
N LYS A 27 -11.89 -35.81 -50.64
CA LYS A 27 -11.52 -36.09 -49.25
C LYS A 27 -10.05 -36.52 -49.21
N TYR A 28 -9.28 -35.94 -48.31
CA TYR A 28 -7.89 -36.33 -48.08
C TYR A 28 -7.52 -36.05 -46.63
N LYS A 29 -7.10 -37.10 -45.91
CA LYS A 29 -6.64 -37.02 -44.51
C LYS A 29 -7.60 -36.25 -43.58
N GLY A 30 -8.90 -36.52 -43.68
CA GLY A 30 -9.92 -35.85 -42.87
C GLY A 30 -10.21 -34.40 -43.25
N ASN A 31 -9.85 -33.97 -44.46
CA ASN A 31 -10.10 -32.63 -44.97
C ASN A 31 -10.71 -32.70 -46.37
N ILE A 32 -11.41 -31.65 -46.78
CA ILE A 32 -11.94 -31.46 -48.12
C ILE A 32 -11.03 -30.49 -48.85
N PHE A 33 -10.58 -30.89 -50.04
CA PHE A 33 -9.84 -30.02 -50.95
C PHE A 33 -10.60 -29.82 -52.23
N ARG A 34 -10.43 -28.62 -52.80
CA ARG A 34 -10.93 -28.25 -54.12
C ARG A 34 -9.74 -27.88 -55.01
N ALA A 35 -9.70 -28.40 -56.22
CA ALA A 35 -8.63 -28.09 -57.16
C ALA A 35 -8.82 -26.67 -57.73
N ALA A 36 -7.89 -25.74 -57.49
CA ALA A 36 -7.85 -24.43 -58.14
C ALA A 36 -7.38 -24.51 -59.61
N PHE A 37 -6.47 -25.43 -59.92
CA PHE A 37 -5.94 -25.71 -61.26
C PHE A 37 -5.38 -27.14 -61.29
N TRP A 38 -4.74 -27.56 -62.39
CA TRP A 38 -4.20 -28.92 -62.52
C TRP A 38 -3.23 -29.29 -61.39
N ALA A 39 -3.52 -30.34 -60.62
CA ALA A 39 -2.78 -30.66 -59.39
C ALA A 39 -2.63 -32.17 -59.14
N ALA A 40 -1.53 -32.56 -58.48
CA ALA A 40 -1.17 -33.97 -58.22
C ALA A 40 -1.65 -34.47 -56.84
N GLU A 41 -1.13 -33.92 -55.73
CA GLU A 41 -1.44 -34.36 -54.36
C GLU A 41 -1.88 -33.17 -53.46
N PRO A 42 -3.01 -33.24 -52.75
CA PRO A 42 -3.47 -32.20 -51.82
C PRO A 42 -2.50 -31.97 -50.65
N GLY A 43 -2.29 -30.71 -50.30
CA GLY A 43 -1.48 -30.31 -49.13
C GLY A 43 0.03 -30.48 -49.29
N VAL A 44 0.53 -30.82 -50.49
CA VAL A 44 1.97 -30.91 -50.80
C VAL A 44 2.33 -29.76 -51.77
N GLY A 45 3.53 -29.19 -51.69
CA GLY A 45 4.04 -28.21 -52.68
C GLY A 45 3.57 -26.75 -52.49
N ASP A 46 3.95 -25.88 -53.43
CA ASP A 46 3.65 -24.45 -53.39
C ASP A 46 2.21 -24.15 -53.82
N ALA A 47 1.56 -23.24 -53.11
CA ALA A 47 0.14 -22.94 -53.23
C ALA A 47 -0.28 -22.33 -54.58
N ASN A 48 0.65 -21.72 -55.29
CA ASN A 48 0.42 -21.08 -56.58
C ASN A 48 0.81 -22.00 -57.75
N THR A 49 1.42 -23.16 -57.45
CA THR A 49 1.87 -24.14 -58.45
C THR A 49 1.34 -25.56 -58.23
N ASN A 50 0.80 -25.89 -57.06
CA ASN A 50 0.14 -27.16 -56.75
C ASN A 50 -1.32 -26.88 -56.38
N GLY A 51 -2.19 -27.00 -57.38
CA GLY A 51 -3.52 -26.39 -57.42
C GLY A 51 -4.58 -27.03 -56.53
N TRP A 52 -4.29 -27.42 -55.29
CA TRP A 52 -5.30 -27.78 -54.30
C TRP A 52 -5.48 -26.66 -53.26
N ARG A 53 -6.73 -26.35 -52.95
CA ARG A 53 -7.13 -25.36 -51.96
C ARG A 53 -7.91 -26.04 -50.87
N PHE A 54 -7.56 -25.71 -49.63
CA PHE A 54 -8.29 -26.18 -48.47
C PHE A 54 -9.72 -25.65 -48.52
N PHE A 55 -10.71 -26.53 -48.42
CA PHE A 55 -12.12 -26.17 -48.48
C PHE A 55 -12.82 -26.28 -47.13
N ASP A 56 -12.59 -27.37 -46.42
CA ASP A 56 -13.18 -27.65 -45.11
C ASP A 56 -12.42 -28.75 -44.37
N GLU A 57 -12.61 -28.84 -43.06
CA GLU A 57 -12.07 -29.89 -42.20
C GLU A 57 -13.20 -30.79 -41.70
N LEU A 58 -12.99 -32.10 -41.77
CA LEU A 58 -13.97 -33.10 -41.30
C LEU A 58 -13.70 -33.40 -39.83
N TYR A 59 -14.43 -32.71 -38.95
CA TYR A 59 -14.19 -32.77 -37.51
C TYR A 59 -14.33 -34.19 -36.94
N ASP A 60 -15.21 -35.04 -37.49
CA ASP A 60 -15.35 -36.44 -37.08
C ASP A 60 -14.13 -37.31 -37.42
N GLN A 61 -13.26 -36.85 -38.33
CA GLN A 61 -12.06 -37.56 -38.77
C GLN A 61 -10.77 -36.95 -38.21
N THR A 62 -10.80 -35.69 -37.76
CA THR A 62 -9.64 -34.96 -37.23
C THR A 62 -9.76 -34.58 -35.75
N SER A 63 -10.84 -34.99 -35.08
CA SER A 63 -11.20 -34.60 -33.70
C SER A 63 -10.03 -34.72 -32.72
N PRO A 64 -9.53 -33.60 -32.17
CA PRO A 64 -8.58 -33.60 -31.07
C PRO A 64 -9.30 -33.83 -29.73
N THR A 65 -8.53 -34.01 -28.66
CA THR A 65 -9.09 -34.07 -27.30
C THR A 65 -9.79 -32.76 -26.97
N SER A 66 -11.08 -32.84 -26.64
CA SER A 66 -11.89 -31.67 -26.29
C SER A 66 -11.42 -30.98 -25.01
N THR A 67 -11.46 -29.65 -24.98
CA THR A 67 -11.13 -28.85 -23.80
C THR A 67 -12.25 -28.91 -22.75
N GLN A 68 -11.95 -29.46 -21.58
CA GLN A 68 -12.92 -29.58 -20.48
C GLN A 68 -13.19 -28.24 -19.78
N ARG A 69 -12.13 -27.47 -19.49
CA ARG A 69 -12.18 -26.14 -18.88
C ARG A 69 -11.49 -25.12 -19.78
N SER A 70 -12.25 -24.17 -20.28
CA SER A 70 -11.71 -23.11 -21.15
C SER A 70 -11.23 -21.90 -20.36
N LYS A 71 -10.19 -21.25 -20.88
CA LYS A 71 -9.77 -19.93 -20.41
C LYS A 71 -10.73 -18.86 -20.94
N ILE A 72 -11.13 -17.93 -20.08
CA ILE A 72 -11.87 -16.73 -20.44
C ILE A 72 -10.92 -15.55 -20.19
N ILE A 73 -10.34 -15.01 -21.25
CA ILE A 73 -9.27 -14.02 -21.19
C ILE A 73 -9.85 -12.68 -21.66
N ALA A 74 -9.67 -11.58 -20.94
CA ALA A 74 -10.26 -10.29 -21.31
C ALA A 74 -9.29 -9.12 -21.18
N TYR A 75 -9.26 -8.24 -22.19
CA TYR A 75 -8.53 -6.98 -22.14
C TYR A 75 -9.26 -5.94 -21.28
N ILE A 76 -8.48 -5.21 -20.48
CA ILE A 76 -8.91 -4.18 -19.53
C ILE A 76 -8.33 -2.85 -19.99
N PRO A 77 -9.15 -1.92 -20.50
CA PRO A 77 -8.64 -0.65 -21.05
C PRO A 77 -8.22 0.34 -19.96
N THR A 78 -7.10 1.03 -20.15
CA THR A 78 -6.67 2.12 -19.25
C THR A 78 -7.44 3.44 -19.44
N TRP A 79 -8.12 3.62 -20.57
CA TRP A 79 -8.68 4.92 -20.99
C TRP A 79 -10.14 5.18 -20.59
N ARG A 80 -10.79 4.31 -19.81
CA ARG A 80 -12.24 4.42 -19.50
C ARG A 80 -12.55 5.12 -18.17
N LYS A 81 -11.53 5.59 -17.45
CA LYS A 81 -11.70 6.25 -16.14
C LYS A 81 -12.57 7.52 -16.22
N SER A 82 -12.40 8.33 -17.27
CA SER A 82 -13.18 9.56 -17.49
C SER A 82 -14.67 9.28 -17.74
N GLU A 83 -14.99 8.08 -18.23
CA GLU A 83 -16.37 7.63 -18.46
C GLU A 83 -17.02 7.04 -17.20
N GLY A 84 -16.31 7.04 -16.06
CA GLY A 84 -16.80 6.47 -14.80
C GLY A 84 -16.73 4.95 -14.73
N PHE A 85 -15.88 4.31 -15.53
CA PHE A 85 -15.66 2.86 -15.43
C PHE A 85 -15.01 2.49 -14.09
N ASP A 86 -15.65 1.59 -13.34
CA ASP A 86 -15.19 1.13 -12.03
C ASP A 86 -14.25 -0.07 -12.16
N TYR A 87 -12.95 0.22 -12.13
CA TYR A 87 -11.87 -0.78 -12.15
C TYR A 87 -11.85 -1.67 -10.91
N GLY A 88 -12.49 -1.27 -9.80
CA GLY A 88 -12.57 -2.04 -8.56
C GLY A 88 -13.75 -3.01 -8.48
N ASN A 89 -14.60 -3.07 -9.51
CA ASN A 89 -15.77 -3.93 -9.52
C ASN A 89 -15.38 -5.42 -9.51
N ALA A 90 -15.30 -6.05 -8.34
CA ALA A 90 -14.92 -7.45 -8.21
C ALA A 90 -15.85 -8.42 -8.98
N GLU A 91 -17.10 -8.05 -9.26
CA GLU A 91 -18.03 -8.90 -10.00
C GLU A 91 -17.49 -9.28 -11.39
N MET A 92 -16.89 -8.33 -12.11
CA MET A 92 -16.42 -8.59 -13.49
C MET A 92 -15.28 -9.59 -13.55
N TYR A 93 -14.38 -9.54 -12.57
CA TYR A 93 -13.21 -10.41 -12.51
C TYR A 93 -13.59 -11.86 -12.21
N ARG A 94 -14.64 -12.09 -11.42
CA ARG A 94 -15.14 -13.44 -11.09
C ARG A 94 -15.58 -14.25 -12.30
N TYR A 95 -15.92 -13.58 -13.40
CA TYR A 95 -16.36 -14.20 -14.64
C TYR A 95 -15.27 -14.24 -15.72
N ILE A 96 -14.01 -14.00 -15.37
CA ILE A 96 -12.86 -14.21 -16.25
C ILE A 96 -11.78 -15.03 -15.55
N THR A 97 -11.01 -15.80 -16.31
CA THR A 97 -9.87 -16.55 -15.76
C THR A 97 -8.58 -15.73 -15.82
N HIS A 98 -8.43 -14.86 -16.82
CA HIS A 98 -7.29 -13.97 -16.99
C HIS A 98 -7.75 -12.57 -17.43
N GLY A 99 -7.22 -11.53 -16.79
CA GLY A 99 -7.36 -10.13 -17.19
C GLY A 99 -6.05 -9.58 -17.74
N ILE A 100 -6.08 -8.85 -18.85
CA ILE A 100 -4.91 -8.26 -19.52
C ILE A 100 -5.06 -6.74 -19.55
N ILE A 101 -4.21 -6.01 -18.85
CA ILE A 101 -4.25 -4.53 -18.79
C ILE A 101 -3.66 -3.93 -20.08
N ALA A 102 -4.49 -3.19 -20.82
CA ALA A 102 -4.16 -2.56 -22.10
C ALA A 102 -3.98 -1.04 -21.95
N PHE A 103 -2.84 -0.43 -22.30
CA PHE A 103 -1.58 -1.02 -22.78
C PHE A 103 -0.37 -0.33 -22.17
N LEU A 104 0.74 -1.08 -22.05
CA LEU A 104 2.07 -0.56 -21.75
C LEU A 104 2.84 -0.43 -23.07
N THR A 105 3.16 0.79 -23.47
CA THR A 105 3.76 1.07 -24.79
C THR A 105 5.24 1.40 -24.70
N PHE A 106 5.97 1.23 -25.81
CA PHE A 106 7.39 1.59 -25.89
C PHE A 106 7.60 3.06 -26.30
N SER A 107 8.72 3.62 -25.84
CA SER A 107 9.11 4.99 -26.15
C SER A 107 9.58 5.12 -27.60
N GLN A 108 9.01 6.10 -28.30
CA GLN A 108 9.41 6.48 -29.67
C GLN A 108 10.84 7.06 -29.74
N THR A 109 11.36 7.59 -28.62
CA THR A 109 12.64 8.31 -28.59
C THR A 109 13.75 7.55 -27.86
N ASP A 110 13.41 6.55 -27.04
CA ASP A 110 14.37 5.75 -26.29
C ASP A 110 14.07 4.24 -26.45
N ALA A 111 14.71 3.63 -27.45
CA ALA A 111 14.45 2.25 -27.84
C ALA A 111 14.62 1.26 -26.66
N GLY A 112 13.57 0.48 -26.41
CA GLY A 112 13.51 -0.50 -25.33
C GLY A 112 13.05 0.05 -23.98
N ALA A 113 12.90 1.37 -23.81
CA ALA A 113 12.24 1.97 -22.65
C ALA A 113 10.72 2.07 -22.86
N PHE A 114 9.95 2.11 -21.77
CA PHE A 114 8.52 2.38 -21.85
C PHE A 114 8.22 3.86 -22.08
N ASP A 115 7.09 4.14 -22.72
CA ASP A 115 6.51 5.47 -22.78
C ASP A 115 6.03 5.89 -21.38
N PRO A 116 6.55 6.99 -20.79
CA PRO A 116 6.12 7.46 -19.48
C PRO A 116 4.61 7.74 -19.35
N ALA A 117 3.94 8.08 -20.45
CA ALA A 117 2.49 8.31 -20.46
C ALA A 117 1.74 7.01 -20.16
N SER A 118 2.02 5.93 -20.90
CA SER A 118 1.39 4.62 -20.68
C SER A 118 1.68 4.04 -19.28
N VAL A 119 2.90 4.23 -18.77
CA VAL A 119 3.24 3.85 -17.38
C VAL A 119 2.35 4.57 -16.37
N THR A 120 2.09 5.87 -16.58
CA THR A 120 1.25 6.68 -15.68
C THR A 120 -0.21 6.25 -15.76
N GLU A 121 -0.72 5.99 -16.96
CA GLU A 121 -2.08 5.52 -17.19
C GLU A 121 -2.34 4.16 -16.51
N ILE A 122 -1.42 3.20 -16.69
CA ILE A 122 -1.53 1.89 -16.02
C ILE A 122 -1.48 2.06 -14.50
N ARG A 123 -0.49 2.80 -13.96
CA ARG A 123 -0.36 3.04 -12.51
C ARG A 123 -1.63 3.63 -11.88
N THR A 124 -2.43 4.35 -12.66
CA THR A 124 -3.66 5.01 -12.20
C THR A 124 -4.81 4.02 -11.94
N ILE A 125 -4.77 2.83 -12.54
CA ILE A 125 -5.83 1.80 -12.42
C ILE A 125 -5.33 0.50 -11.79
N LEU A 126 -4.01 0.27 -11.84
CA LEU A 126 -3.36 -0.98 -11.46
C LEU A 126 -3.74 -1.45 -10.04
N PRO A 127 -3.79 -0.60 -8.99
CA PRO A 127 -4.17 -1.07 -7.66
C PRO A 127 -5.58 -1.67 -7.63
N ASP A 128 -6.56 -1.03 -8.25
CA ASP A 128 -7.95 -1.48 -8.25
C ASP A 128 -8.10 -2.79 -9.01
N VAL A 129 -7.47 -2.85 -10.20
CA VAL A 129 -7.54 -4.00 -11.10
C VAL A 129 -6.89 -5.25 -10.49
N VAL A 130 -5.68 -5.13 -9.95
CA VAL A 130 -4.97 -6.30 -9.43
C VAL A 130 -5.60 -6.79 -8.13
N VAL A 131 -6.10 -5.88 -7.27
CA VAL A 131 -6.85 -6.27 -6.06
C VAL A 131 -8.11 -7.03 -6.42
N ALA A 132 -8.94 -6.48 -7.30
CA ALA A 132 -10.21 -7.09 -7.67
C ALA A 132 -10.01 -8.40 -8.44
N GLY A 133 -8.97 -8.48 -9.28
CA GLY A 133 -8.53 -9.71 -9.95
C GLY A 133 -8.12 -10.80 -8.97
N ASN A 134 -7.19 -10.50 -8.06
CA ASN A 134 -6.72 -11.46 -7.07
C ASN A 134 -7.86 -11.97 -6.17
N LEU A 135 -8.74 -11.06 -5.73
CA LEU A 135 -9.94 -11.37 -4.96
C LEU A 135 -10.86 -12.39 -5.61
N SER A 136 -10.84 -12.40 -6.93
CA SER A 136 -11.67 -13.25 -7.77
C SER A 136 -10.95 -14.53 -8.20
N GLY A 137 -9.69 -14.71 -7.80
CA GLY A 137 -8.83 -15.80 -8.29
C GLY A 137 -8.43 -15.66 -9.77
N THR A 138 -8.57 -14.45 -10.33
CA THR A 138 -8.27 -14.13 -11.72
C THR A 138 -6.78 -13.82 -11.88
N LYS A 139 -6.17 -14.35 -12.93
CA LYS A 139 -4.77 -14.05 -13.28
C LYS A 139 -4.64 -12.70 -13.97
N MET A 140 -3.77 -11.83 -13.46
CA MET A 140 -3.66 -10.45 -13.92
C MET A 140 -2.36 -10.21 -14.67
N MET A 141 -2.47 -9.72 -15.90
CA MET A 141 -1.35 -9.51 -16.83
C MET A 141 -1.36 -8.08 -17.38
N VAL A 142 -0.27 -7.67 -18.03
CA VAL A 142 -0.20 -6.42 -18.81
C VAL A 142 0.10 -6.73 -20.28
N ALA A 143 -0.52 -6.02 -21.21
CA ALA A 143 -0.22 -6.12 -22.63
C ALA A 143 0.80 -5.05 -23.07
N LEU A 144 1.78 -5.50 -23.83
CA LEU A 144 2.72 -4.63 -24.55
C LEU A 144 2.21 -4.39 -25.96
N GLY A 145 2.13 -3.13 -26.37
CA GLY A 145 1.82 -2.77 -27.76
C GLY A 145 0.40 -2.25 -27.98
N GLY A 146 -0.34 -2.93 -28.86
CA GLY A 146 -1.64 -2.50 -29.38
C GLY A 146 -1.53 -1.64 -30.65
N ALA A 147 -2.67 -1.28 -31.22
CA ALA A 147 -2.79 -0.66 -32.54
C ALA A 147 -1.94 0.62 -32.78
N ASN A 148 -1.55 1.34 -31.72
CA ASN A 148 -0.83 2.61 -31.87
C ASN A 148 0.66 2.55 -31.49
N ASP A 149 1.18 1.39 -31.08
CA ASP A 149 2.58 1.27 -30.63
C ASP A 149 3.55 0.86 -31.75
N TYR A 150 3.76 1.79 -32.69
CA TYR A 150 4.77 1.62 -33.72
C TYR A 150 6.20 1.48 -33.15
N ALA A 151 6.47 1.99 -31.94
CA ALA A 151 7.79 1.86 -31.32
C ALA A 151 8.09 0.40 -30.96
N PHE A 152 7.07 -0.37 -30.58
CA PHE A 152 7.22 -1.81 -30.38
C PHE A 152 7.61 -2.52 -31.68
N LEU A 153 6.99 -2.17 -32.81
CA LEU A 153 7.36 -2.71 -34.12
C LEU A 153 8.78 -2.33 -34.53
N ASP A 154 9.17 -1.08 -34.33
CA ASP A 154 10.52 -0.59 -34.63
C ASP A 154 11.56 -1.34 -33.78
N LEU A 155 11.30 -1.51 -32.47
CA LEU A 155 12.15 -2.24 -31.54
C LEU A 155 12.30 -3.72 -31.94
N MET A 156 11.19 -4.42 -32.17
CA MET A 156 11.24 -5.84 -32.56
C MET A 156 11.90 -6.02 -33.92
N THR A 157 11.72 -5.08 -34.85
CA THR A 157 12.40 -5.11 -36.15
C THR A 157 13.91 -4.95 -36.00
N ALA A 158 14.36 -4.03 -35.14
CA ALA A 158 15.78 -3.86 -34.81
C ALA A 158 16.37 -5.14 -34.19
N VAL A 159 15.67 -5.75 -33.23
CA VAL A 159 16.07 -7.02 -32.59
C VAL A 159 16.12 -8.17 -33.61
N GLY A 160 15.14 -8.27 -34.50
CA GLY A 160 15.11 -9.33 -35.51
C GLY A 160 16.21 -9.23 -36.56
N ASN A 161 16.67 -8.00 -36.84
CA ASN A 161 17.79 -7.74 -37.73
C ASN A 161 19.15 -7.97 -37.06
N ASP A 162 19.28 -7.64 -35.76
CA ASP A 162 20.47 -7.88 -34.96
C ASP A 162 20.15 -8.50 -33.59
N PRO A 163 19.99 -9.84 -33.51
CA PRO A 163 19.69 -10.54 -32.27
C PRO A 163 20.75 -10.41 -31.18
N ALA A 164 21.99 -10.01 -31.53
CA ALA A 164 23.07 -9.81 -30.57
C ALA A 164 23.03 -8.42 -29.92
N SER A 165 22.12 -7.54 -30.37
CA SER A 165 21.96 -6.20 -29.85
C SER A 165 21.54 -6.20 -28.37
N PRO A 166 22.11 -5.30 -27.53
CA PRO A 166 21.71 -5.17 -26.13
C PRO A 166 20.28 -4.63 -25.95
N LEU A 167 19.61 -4.20 -27.03
CA LEU A 167 18.22 -3.73 -26.99
C LEU A 167 17.26 -4.80 -26.50
N LEU A 168 17.46 -6.06 -26.92
CA LEU A 168 16.63 -7.18 -26.46
C LEU A 168 16.76 -7.37 -24.94
N ASP A 169 17.99 -7.36 -24.42
CA ASP A 169 18.26 -7.51 -22.99
C ASP A 169 17.71 -6.34 -22.16
N ARG A 170 17.75 -5.13 -22.71
CA ARG A 170 17.16 -3.96 -22.07
C ARG A 170 15.64 -4.04 -22.02
N ALA A 171 15.00 -4.35 -23.14
CA ALA A 171 13.55 -4.47 -23.21
C ALA A 171 13.03 -5.59 -22.30
N VAL A 172 13.70 -6.75 -22.28
CA VAL A 172 13.35 -7.86 -21.39
C VAL A 172 13.44 -7.44 -19.93
N ARG A 173 14.55 -6.82 -19.52
CA ARG A 173 14.71 -6.35 -18.14
C ARG A 173 13.60 -5.38 -17.73
N ASN A 174 13.29 -4.39 -18.57
CA ASN A 174 12.23 -3.44 -18.27
C ASN A 174 10.86 -4.10 -18.09
N VAL A 175 10.52 -5.09 -18.93
CA VAL A 175 9.27 -5.85 -18.78
C VAL A 175 9.28 -6.72 -17.54
N VAL A 176 10.37 -7.44 -17.28
CA VAL A 176 10.50 -8.26 -16.06
C VAL A 176 10.36 -7.40 -14.82
N ASP A 177 11.06 -6.26 -14.78
CA ASP A 177 10.99 -5.31 -13.68
C ASP A 177 9.56 -4.76 -13.52
N PHE A 178 8.85 -4.45 -14.61
CA PHE A 178 7.47 -3.97 -14.53
C PHE A 178 6.50 -5.06 -14.06
N VAL A 179 6.58 -6.27 -14.62
CA VAL A 179 5.71 -7.40 -14.24
C VAL A 179 5.92 -7.76 -12.77
N THR A 180 7.17 -7.81 -12.33
CA THR A 180 7.53 -8.11 -10.93
C THR A 180 7.08 -6.97 -10.01
N ALA A 181 7.42 -5.71 -10.35
CA ALA A 181 7.13 -4.52 -9.53
C ALA A 181 5.65 -4.34 -9.19
N ASN A 182 4.79 -4.87 -10.06
CA ASN A 182 3.35 -4.72 -10.00
C ASN A 182 2.64 -6.05 -9.68
N GLY A 183 3.39 -7.06 -9.23
CA GLY A 183 2.92 -8.41 -8.87
C GLY A 183 1.97 -9.04 -9.88
N LEU A 184 2.25 -8.81 -11.17
CA LEU A 184 1.46 -9.36 -12.25
C LEU A 184 1.81 -10.85 -12.45
N ASP A 185 0.83 -11.63 -12.88
CA ASP A 185 0.96 -13.04 -13.24
C ASP A 185 1.65 -13.22 -14.60
N GLY A 186 1.82 -12.16 -15.40
CA GLY A 186 2.47 -12.27 -16.69
C GLY A 186 2.35 -11.06 -17.61
N VAL A 187 2.74 -11.28 -18.86
CA VAL A 187 2.77 -10.29 -19.94
C VAL A 187 2.17 -10.86 -21.22
N ASP A 188 1.42 -10.04 -21.95
CA ASP A 188 0.89 -10.34 -23.29
C ASP A 188 1.60 -9.48 -24.34
N LEU A 189 1.95 -10.08 -25.47
CA LEU A 189 2.70 -9.45 -26.55
C LEU A 189 1.77 -9.16 -27.74
N ASP A 190 1.39 -7.89 -27.91
CA ASP A 190 0.40 -7.47 -28.91
C ASP A 190 1.04 -6.55 -29.98
N LEU A 191 1.74 -7.17 -30.92
CA LEU A 191 2.47 -6.46 -31.99
C LEU A 191 1.59 -6.29 -33.24
N GLU A 192 0.96 -5.13 -33.40
CA GLU A 192 -0.07 -4.95 -34.43
C GLU A 192 0.30 -4.11 -35.67
N CYS A 193 1.11 -3.06 -35.51
CA CYS A 193 1.22 -1.89 -36.41
C CYS A 193 1.77 -2.13 -37.84
N TRP A 194 1.55 -3.29 -38.44
CA TRP A 194 1.98 -3.68 -39.78
C TRP A 194 1.42 -2.81 -40.90
N TRP A 195 0.35 -2.04 -40.66
CA TRP A 195 -0.21 -1.11 -41.67
C TRP A 195 0.63 0.15 -41.90
N GLY A 196 1.68 0.36 -41.10
CA GLY A 196 2.59 1.51 -41.22
C GLY A 196 1.99 2.81 -40.69
N ARG A 197 2.84 3.80 -40.40
CA ARG A 197 2.38 5.13 -39.96
C ARG A 197 1.65 5.84 -41.11
N PRO A 198 0.88 6.92 -40.83
CA PRO A 198 0.29 7.73 -41.89
C PRO A 198 1.34 8.18 -42.93
N GLY A 199 1.20 7.71 -44.18
CA GLY A 199 2.13 7.98 -45.28
C GLY A 199 3.20 6.91 -45.52
N GLU A 200 3.30 5.90 -44.66
CA GLU A 200 4.15 4.72 -44.86
C GLU A 200 3.41 3.60 -45.58
N GLN A 201 4.16 2.61 -46.07
CA GLN A 201 3.60 1.47 -46.80
C GLN A 201 3.09 0.38 -45.84
N ASP A 202 1.93 -0.20 -46.18
CA ASP A 202 1.44 -1.43 -45.55
C ASP A 202 2.44 -2.60 -45.71
N GLN A 203 2.76 -3.26 -44.61
CA GLN A 203 3.73 -4.36 -44.52
C GLN A 203 3.08 -5.74 -44.54
N GLY A 204 1.80 -5.85 -44.92
CA GLY A 204 1.10 -7.12 -45.11
C GLY A 204 1.34 -7.74 -46.49
N GLY A 205 0.67 -8.86 -46.76
CA GLY A 205 0.73 -9.55 -48.04
C GLY A 205 1.97 -10.44 -48.25
N ARG A 206 2.79 -10.63 -47.21
CA ARG A 206 3.98 -11.48 -47.22
C ARG A 206 3.67 -12.91 -47.67
N LEU A 207 4.52 -13.50 -48.52
CA LEU A 207 4.41 -14.91 -48.87
C LEU A 207 5.04 -15.76 -47.77
N LYS A 208 4.50 -16.95 -47.52
CA LYS A 208 5.07 -17.91 -46.57
C LYS A 208 6.53 -18.28 -46.91
N SER A 209 6.88 -18.27 -48.20
CA SER A 209 8.24 -18.53 -48.69
C SER A 209 9.26 -17.46 -48.31
N ASP A 210 8.83 -16.24 -47.99
CA ASP A 210 9.71 -15.13 -47.63
C ASP A 210 10.25 -15.26 -46.19
N GLY A 211 9.66 -16.17 -45.41
CA GLY A 211 9.90 -16.27 -43.96
C GLY A 211 9.24 -15.13 -43.18
N PRO A 212 9.33 -15.13 -41.83
CA PRO A 212 8.73 -14.10 -41.00
C PRO A 212 9.40 -12.74 -41.22
N HIS A 213 8.63 -11.67 -41.00
CA HIS A 213 9.18 -10.31 -40.95
C HIS A 213 10.25 -10.22 -39.84
N PRO A 214 11.31 -9.40 -39.97
CA PRO A 214 12.27 -9.20 -38.88
C PRO A 214 11.60 -8.85 -37.55
N GLY A 215 10.58 -7.99 -37.56
CA GLY A 215 9.74 -7.71 -36.38
C GLY A 215 9.10 -8.96 -35.76
N GLY A 216 8.57 -9.89 -36.57
CA GLY A 216 8.01 -11.14 -36.04
C GLY A 216 9.07 -12.10 -35.50
N ARG A 217 10.27 -12.13 -36.10
CA ARG A 217 11.42 -12.86 -35.56
C ARG A 217 11.89 -12.25 -34.23
N GLY A 218 11.96 -10.92 -34.14
CA GLY A 218 12.28 -10.19 -32.92
C GLY A 218 11.28 -10.47 -31.80
N LEU A 219 9.98 -10.50 -32.11
CA LEU A 219 8.92 -10.86 -31.18
C LEU A 219 9.10 -12.28 -30.62
N MET A 220 9.44 -13.25 -31.47
CA MET A 220 9.71 -14.63 -31.04
C MET A 220 10.92 -14.72 -30.11
N LEU A 221 12.03 -14.04 -30.44
CA LEU A 221 13.21 -13.97 -29.57
C LEU A 221 12.90 -13.27 -28.24
N PHE A 222 12.05 -12.25 -28.29
CA PHE A 222 11.59 -11.53 -27.11
C PHE A 222 10.75 -12.42 -26.20
N ALA A 223 9.76 -13.14 -26.74
CA ALA A 223 8.97 -14.13 -26.02
C ALA A 223 9.85 -15.22 -25.41
N GLN A 224 10.80 -15.77 -26.19
CA GLN A 224 11.75 -16.77 -25.71
C GLN A 224 12.50 -16.28 -24.47
N LYS A 225 13.03 -15.06 -24.54
CA LYS A 225 13.86 -14.50 -23.47
C LYS A 225 13.05 -14.06 -22.25
N LEU A 226 11.81 -13.57 -22.45
CA LEU A 226 10.86 -13.32 -21.36
C LEU A 226 10.52 -14.62 -20.63
N LYS A 227 10.19 -15.70 -21.35
CA LYS A 227 9.86 -16.98 -20.73
C LYS A 227 11.05 -17.61 -20.00
N GLN A 228 12.27 -17.39 -20.49
CA GLN A 228 13.49 -17.78 -19.77
C GLN A 228 13.72 -16.96 -18.51
N ALA A 229 13.43 -15.65 -18.54
CA ALA A 229 13.63 -14.75 -17.41
C ALA A 229 12.56 -14.89 -16.31
N MET A 230 11.32 -15.26 -16.68
CA MET A 230 10.19 -15.45 -15.77
C MET A 230 9.47 -16.78 -16.07
N PRO A 231 10.10 -17.93 -15.78
CA PRO A 231 9.56 -19.25 -16.16
C PRO A 231 8.24 -19.61 -15.45
N ASP A 232 8.00 -19.04 -14.28
CA ASP A 232 6.79 -19.19 -13.46
C ASP A 232 5.66 -18.22 -13.86
N LYS A 233 5.97 -17.18 -14.63
CA LYS A 233 4.99 -16.20 -15.14
C LYS A 233 4.44 -16.62 -16.49
N ILE A 234 3.29 -16.06 -16.80
CA ILE A 234 2.62 -16.24 -18.08
C ILE A 234 3.25 -15.30 -19.11
N VAL A 235 3.57 -15.85 -20.29
CA VAL A 235 3.89 -15.06 -21.47
C VAL A 235 2.89 -15.44 -22.55
N SER A 236 2.11 -14.49 -23.07
CA SER A 236 1.20 -14.74 -24.20
C SER A 236 1.47 -13.79 -25.36
N ALA A 237 0.83 -14.04 -26.49
CA ALA A 237 0.87 -13.11 -27.62
C ALA A 237 -0.50 -13.01 -28.29
N ALA A 238 -0.87 -11.81 -28.73
CA ALA A 238 -1.98 -11.58 -29.63
C ALA A 238 -1.50 -11.43 -31.07
N VAL A 239 -2.21 -12.06 -32.01
CA VAL A 239 -1.82 -12.12 -33.43
C VAL A 239 -3.01 -11.97 -34.37
N PHE A 240 -2.77 -11.44 -35.56
CA PHE A 240 -3.80 -11.37 -36.62
C PHE A 240 -4.31 -12.74 -37.04
N GLY A 241 -5.62 -12.83 -37.28
CA GLY A 241 -6.29 -14.07 -37.67
C GLY A 241 -5.98 -14.61 -39.07
N THR A 242 -5.40 -13.80 -39.98
CA THR A 242 -5.32 -14.15 -41.40
C THR A 242 -3.89 -14.10 -41.92
N SER A 243 -3.62 -14.73 -43.07
CA SER A 243 -2.28 -14.74 -43.69
C SER A 243 -1.76 -13.35 -44.09
N TRP A 244 -2.63 -12.34 -44.22
CA TRP A 244 -2.22 -11.00 -44.68
C TRP A 244 -1.14 -10.39 -43.78
N TYR A 245 -1.41 -10.30 -42.48
CA TYR A 245 -0.40 -9.93 -41.47
C TYR A 245 0.11 -11.12 -40.68
N GLY A 246 -0.63 -12.23 -40.63
CA GLY A 246 -0.23 -13.44 -39.91
C GLY A 246 1.11 -14.01 -40.38
N ASN A 247 1.46 -13.84 -41.67
CA ASN A 247 2.75 -14.27 -42.20
C ASN A 247 3.93 -13.40 -41.75
N ASN A 248 3.68 -12.25 -41.11
CA ASN A 248 4.75 -11.45 -40.53
C ASN A 248 5.30 -12.07 -39.23
N TYR A 249 4.50 -12.85 -38.48
CA TYR A 249 4.93 -13.50 -37.25
C TYR A 249 5.74 -14.78 -37.52
N ASP A 250 6.67 -15.10 -36.62
CA ASP A 250 7.36 -16.39 -36.60
C ASP A 250 6.52 -17.40 -35.80
N PRO A 251 6.02 -18.50 -36.40
CA PRO A 251 5.17 -19.47 -35.70
C PRO A 251 5.88 -20.16 -34.54
N LYS A 252 7.22 -20.14 -34.48
CA LYS A 252 7.99 -20.68 -33.35
C LYS A 252 7.75 -19.93 -32.04
N ILE A 253 7.13 -18.75 -32.08
CA ILE A 253 6.68 -18.07 -30.86
C ILE A 253 5.79 -18.97 -29.99
N ALA A 254 5.04 -19.90 -30.59
CA ALA A 254 4.21 -20.88 -29.88
C ALA A 254 4.99 -21.74 -28.87
N ASP A 255 6.28 -21.99 -29.11
CA ASP A 255 7.15 -22.77 -28.22
C ASP A 255 7.56 -21.99 -26.96
N HIS A 256 7.28 -20.69 -26.92
CA HIS A 256 7.80 -19.75 -25.92
C HIS A 256 6.72 -18.97 -25.17
N VAL A 257 5.46 -19.13 -25.56
CA VAL A 257 4.30 -18.52 -24.91
C VAL A 257 3.41 -19.59 -24.31
N ASP A 258 2.58 -19.26 -23.33
CA ASP A 258 1.59 -20.14 -22.73
C ASP A 258 0.39 -20.34 -23.66
N TRP A 259 -0.01 -19.27 -24.37
CA TRP A 259 -1.00 -19.29 -25.44
C TRP A 259 -0.78 -18.17 -26.46
N ILE A 260 -1.43 -18.32 -27.62
CA ILE A 260 -1.58 -17.32 -28.67
C ILE A 260 -3.06 -16.96 -28.77
N GLY A 261 -3.37 -15.69 -28.53
CA GLY A 261 -4.67 -15.09 -28.79
C GLY A 261 -4.79 -14.75 -30.27
N ILE A 262 -5.59 -15.50 -31.02
CA ILE A 262 -5.90 -15.15 -32.40
C ILE A 262 -7.05 -14.14 -32.39
N MET A 263 -6.78 -12.94 -32.90
CA MET A 263 -7.78 -11.87 -33.03
C MET A 263 -8.76 -12.18 -34.15
N THR A 264 -9.72 -13.06 -33.88
CA THR A 264 -10.78 -13.51 -34.81
C THR A 264 -12.01 -12.61 -34.76
N TYR A 265 -11.75 -11.30 -34.71
CA TYR A 265 -12.70 -10.21 -34.86
C TYR A 265 -12.10 -9.20 -35.86
N ASP A 266 -12.86 -8.18 -36.20
CA ASP A 266 -12.46 -7.18 -37.21
C ASP A 266 -12.12 -7.82 -38.56
N LEU A 267 -12.87 -8.88 -38.89
CA LEU A 267 -12.82 -9.53 -40.21
C LEU A 267 -13.57 -8.68 -41.27
N THR A 268 -14.55 -7.92 -40.80
CA THR A 268 -15.13 -6.71 -41.41
C THR A 268 -15.12 -5.61 -40.35
N GLY A 269 -15.35 -4.34 -40.69
CA GLY A 269 -15.34 -3.30 -39.68
C GLY A 269 -15.24 -1.87 -40.19
N SER A 270 -14.62 -1.01 -39.38
CA SER A 270 -14.77 0.44 -39.46
C SER A 270 -14.03 1.12 -40.63
N TRP A 271 -13.12 0.45 -41.33
CA TRP A 271 -12.39 1.08 -42.43
C TRP A 271 -13.27 1.23 -43.69
N ASP A 272 -12.92 2.22 -44.51
CA ASP A 272 -13.71 2.66 -45.67
C ASP A 272 -13.87 1.60 -46.78
N LYS A 273 -12.87 0.73 -46.94
CA LYS A 273 -12.90 -0.41 -47.87
C LYS A 273 -13.37 -1.72 -47.23
N SER A 274 -14.05 -1.66 -46.09
CA SER A 274 -14.56 -2.87 -45.45
C SER A 274 -15.79 -3.43 -46.17
N PRO A 275 -15.86 -4.75 -46.38
CA PRO A 275 -17.11 -5.42 -46.75
C PRO A 275 -18.16 -5.23 -45.66
N VAL A 276 -19.42 -5.04 -46.06
CA VAL A 276 -20.55 -4.99 -45.14
C VAL A 276 -20.94 -6.42 -44.76
N GLY A 277 -20.89 -6.74 -43.48
CA GLY A 277 -21.20 -8.08 -42.99
C GLY A 277 -20.67 -8.33 -41.57
N PRO A 278 -20.85 -9.55 -41.05
CA PRO A 278 -20.42 -9.92 -39.71
C PRO A 278 -18.90 -9.86 -39.56
N HIS A 279 -18.43 -9.24 -38.47
CA HIS A 279 -16.98 -9.10 -38.20
C HIS A 279 -16.35 -10.23 -37.40
N SER A 280 -17.15 -11.19 -36.90
CA SER A 280 -16.67 -12.30 -36.08
C SER A 280 -17.51 -13.58 -36.24
N ALA A 281 -18.07 -13.80 -37.43
CA ALA A 281 -18.88 -14.99 -37.74
C ALA A 281 -18.11 -16.29 -37.39
N LEU A 282 -18.78 -17.22 -36.71
CA LEU A 282 -18.15 -18.48 -36.30
C LEU A 282 -17.74 -19.33 -37.51
N LEU A 283 -18.72 -19.68 -38.33
CA LEU A 283 -18.56 -20.60 -39.47
C LEU A 283 -18.26 -19.82 -40.74
N LYS A 284 -17.56 -20.49 -41.66
CA LYS A 284 -17.27 -19.93 -42.97
C LYS A 284 -18.53 -19.58 -43.76
N ILE A 285 -18.60 -18.32 -44.19
CA ILE A 285 -19.60 -17.82 -45.13
C ILE A 285 -19.11 -18.14 -46.55
N ARG A 286 -19.93 -18.88 -47.32
CA ARG A 286 -19.52 -19.41 -48.63
C ARG A 286 -20.29 -18.75 -49.75
N GLY A 287 -19.69 -18.68 -50.93
CA GLY A 287 -20.37 -18.23 -52.15
C GLY A 287 -21.34 -19.30 -52.66
N GLU A 288 -22.44 -18.85 -53.26
CA GLU A 288 -23.46 -19.71 -53.89
C GLU A 288 -22.85 -20.71 -54.87
N ALA A 289 -21.80 -20.29 -55.59
CA ALA A 289 -21.09 -21.12 -56.56
C ALA A 289 -20.35 -22.35 -55.95
N THR A 290 -20.25 -22.43 -54.62
CA THR A 290 -19.64 -23.58 -53.91
C THR A 290 -20.67 -24.42 -53.14
N SER A 291 -21.97 -24.11 -53.28
CA SER A 291 -23.07 -24.80 -52.60
C SER A 291 -23.22 -26.28 -53.02
N ASP A 292 -22.85 -26.63 -54.25
CA ASP A 292 -22.84 -28.02 -54.74
C ASP A 292 -21.86 -28.92 -53.98
N ILE A 293 -20.86 -28.35 -53.31
CA ILE A 293 -19.89 -29.09 -52.48
C ILE A 293 -20.42 -29.25 -51.06
N ARG A 294 -20.94 -28.14 -50.49
CA ARG A 294 -21.64 -28.11 -49.20
C ARG A 294 -22.56 -26.89 -49.14
N PRO A 295 -23.87 -27.09 -48.88
CA PRO A 295 -24.78 -25.98 -48.60
C PRO A 295 -24.29 -25.15 -47.42
N SER A 296 -24.37 -23.83 -47.53
CA SER A 296 -24.08 -22.90 -46.43
C SER A 296 -25.38 -22.36 -45.89
N ASP A 297 -25.47 -22.18 -44.57
CA ASP A 297 -26.65 -21.59 -43.93
C ASP A 297 -26.82 -20.11 -44.34
N ILE A 298 -25.71 -19.43 -44.63
CA ILE A 298 -25.68 -18.02 -45.06
C ILE A 298 -24.71 -17.87 -46.22
N TYR A 299 -25.22 -17.42 -47.37
CA TYR A 299 -24.43 -17.17 -48.56
C TYR A 299 -23.82 -15.77 -48.56
N GLN A 300 -22.58 -15.65 -49.05
CA GLN A 300 -21.88 -14.39 -49.19
C GLN A 300 -22.68 -13.36 -50.02
N GLU A 301 -23.33 -13.81 -51.09
CA GLU A 301 -24.10 -12.96 -52.00
C GLU A 301 -25.33 -12.32 -51.33
N SER A 302 -25.79 -12.86 -50.20
CA SER A 302 -26.90 -12.29 -49.42
C SER A 302 -26.59 -10.92 -48.83
N PHE A 303 -25.30 -10.57 -48.70
CA PHE A 303 -24.84 -9.28 -48.18
C PHE A 303 -24.63 -8.22 -49.29
N LEU A 304 -24.63 -8.60 -50.58
CA LEU A 304 -24.46 -7.66 -51.69
C LEU A 304 -25.49 -6.52 -51.73
N PRO A 305 -26.78 -6.74 -51.43
CA PRO A 305 -27.75 -5.64 -51.34
C PRO A 305 -27.39 -4.62 -50.27
N GLU A 306 -26.79 -5.08 -49.16
CA GLU A 306 -26.30 -4.22 -48.08
C GLU A 306 -24.97 -3.55 -48.43
N GLN A 307 -24.16 -4.13 -49.31
CA GLN A 307 -22.97 -3.46 -49.82
C GLN A 307 -23.33 -2.25 -50.70
N GLN A 308 -24.42 -2.36 -51.47
CA GLN A 308 -24.85 -1.43 -52.54
C GLN A 308 -23.73 -1.13 -53.57
N GLY A 309 -22.92 -2.13 -53.90
CA GLY A 309 -21.82 -2.02 -54.83
C GLY A 309 -21.15 -3.39 -55.05
N GLY A 310 -20.09 -3.41 -55.85
CA GLY A 310 -19.23 -4.59 -55.91
C GLY A 310 -18.48 -4.77 -54.59
N TRP A 311 -17.99 -5.98 -54.35
CA TRP A 311 -17.05 -6.20 -53.25
C TRP A 311 -15.84 -5.27 -53.42
N PRO A 312 -15.34 -4.65 -52.34
CA PRO A 312 -14.03 -4.03 -52.38
C PRO A 312 -13.05 -5.12 -52.86
N GLY A 313 -12.44 -4.92 -54.04
CA GLY A 313 -11.70 -5.96 -54.75
C GLY A 313 -10.54 -6.58 -53.94
N ALA A 314 -9.91 -7.62 -54.48
CA ALA A 314 -8.76 -8.28 -53.84
C ALA A 314 -7.77 -7.24 -53.30
N ARG A 315 -7.34 -7.39 -52.03
CA ARG A 315 -6.37 -6.49 -51.37
C ARG A 315 -5.17 -6.31 -52.30
N THR A 316 -5.09 -5.16 -52.95
CA THR A 316 -4.13 -4.89 -54.04
C THR A 316 -2.74 -4.80 -53.45
N GLY A 317 -1.91 -5.83 -53.69
CA GLY A 317 -0.50 -5.87 -53.28
C GLY A 317 0.43 -6.60 -54.25
N THR A 318 -0.08 -7.40 -55.19
CA THR A 318 0.73 -8.00 -56.26
C THR A 318 -0.02 -7.98 -57.59
N ASN A 319 0.72 -7.70 -58.66
CA ASN A 319 0.25 -7.51 -60.03
C ASN A 319 0.60 -8.78 -60.85
N PRO A 320 -0.23 -9.27 -61.78
CA PRO A 320 -1.66 -9.57 -61.69
C PRO A 320 -1.91 -11.05 -61.32
N LEU A 321 -3.07 -11.36 -60.73
CA LEU A 321 -3.58 -12.72 -60.67
C LEU A 321 -3.96 -13.18 -62.10
N PRO A 322 -3.70 -14.45 -62.47
CA PRO A 322 -4.07 -14.95 -63.79
C PRO A 322 -5.58 -14.79 -64.00
N SER A 323 -5.96 -14.24 -65.16
CA SER A 323 -7.35 -14.02 -65.55
C SER A 323 -8.18 -15.28 -65.36
N GLY A 324 -9.12 -15.25 -64.40
CA GLY A 324 -10.00 -16.37 -64.06
C GLY A 324 -9.73 -17.03 -62.70
N ALA A 325 -8.65 -16.69 -62.00
CA ALA A 325 -8.36 -17.22 -60.66
C ALA A 325 -9.12 -16.50 -59.51
N ASP A 326 -9.85 -15.41 -59.81
CA ASP A 326 -10.06 -14.33 -58.85
C ASP A 326 -11.41 -14.27 -58.11
N ASN A 327 -12.38 -15.16 -58.37
CA ASN A 327 -13.75 -14.91 -57.86
C ASN A 327 -14.41 -16.04 -57.04
N LEU A 328 -13.93 -17.28 -57.06
CA LEU A 328 -14.64 -18.39 -56.40
C LEU A 328 -14.20 -18.71 -54.97
N GLU A 329 -13.02 -18.22 -54.53
CA GLU A 329 -12.46 -18.53 -53.21
C GLU A 329 -12.00 -17.30 -52.42
N ASN A 330 -12.07 -16.11 -53.02
CA ASN A 330 -11.88 -14.85 -52.30
C ASN A 330 -13.13 -14.58 -51.48
N ASN A 331 -13.17 -15.13 -50.26
CA ASN A 331 -14.20 -14.82 -49.28
C ASN A 331 -13.93 -13.42 -48.69
N PRO A 332 -14.70 -12.38 -49.03
CA PRO A 332 -14.51 -11.03 -48.51
C PRO A 332 -14.95 -10.93 -47.05
N ILE A 333 -15.79 -11.85 -46.55
CA ILE A 333 -16.28 -11.85 -45.18
C ILE A 333 -15.74 -13.10 -44.49
N LEU A 334 -14.57 -12.96 -43.88
CA LEU A 334 -13.88 -14.05 -43.21
C LEU A 334 -14.58 -14.46 -41.90
N SER A 335 -14.26 -15.66 -41.42
CA SER A 335 -14.83 -16.26 -40.21
C SER A 335 -13.76 -16.68 -39.20
N VAL A 336 -14.18 -16.97 -37.97
CA VAL A 336 -13.33 -17.57 -36.94
C VAL A 336 -12.75 -18.90 -37.42
N GLU A 337 -13.54 -19.70 -38.13
CA GLU A 337 -13.13 -20.96 -38.73
C GLU A 337 -12.01 -20.78 -39.77
N ASP A 338 -12.11 -19.78 -40.67
CA ASP A 338 -11.03 -19.45 -41.62
C ASP A 338 -9.71 -19.10 -40.90
N CYS A 339 -9.78 -18.32 -39.83
CA CYS A 339 -8.62 -17.95 -39.03
C CYS A 339 -8.00 -19.15 -38.32
N LEU A 340 -8.84 -20.01 -37.71
CA LEU A 340 -8.38 -21.19 -36.98
C LEU A 340 -7.67 -22.16 -37.91
N TRP A 341 -8.17 -22.38 -39.13
CA TRP A 341 -7.52 -23.27 -40.09
C TRP A 341 -6.18 -22.73 -40.57
N TYR A 342 -6.10 -21.43 -40.86
CA TYR A 342 -4.84 -20.79 -41.22
C TYR A 342 -3.77 -21.01 -40.15
N TRP A 343 -4.13 -20.86 -38.87
CA TRP A 343 -3.18 -21.01 -37.78
C TRP A 343 -2.87 -22.48 -37.43
N THR A 344 -3.83 -23.39 -37.51
CA THR A 344 -3.72 -24.72 -36.88
C THR A 344 -3.70 -25.90 -37.83
N ASN A 345 -4.26 -25.78 -39.04
CA ASN A 345 -4.38 -26.92 -39.94
C ASN A 345 -3.13 -27.02 -40.83
N PRO A 346 -2.32 -28.10 -40.70
CA PRO A 346 -1.06 -28.23 -41.44
C PRO A 346 -1.26 -28.45 -42.94
N LEU A 347 -2.48 -28.77 -43.37
CA LEU A 347 -2.82 -28.92 -44.79
C LEU A 347 -3.53 -27.68 -45.36
N PHE A 348 -3.74 -26.64 -44.54
CA PHE A 348 -4.29 -25.38 -45.03
C PHE A 348 -3.30 -24.70 -45.99
N VAL A 349 -3.78 -24.33 -47.17
CA VAL A 349 -2.97 -23.66 -48.20
C VAL A 349 -3.85 -22.64 -48.93
N ASN A 350 -3.40 -21.38 -48.96
CA ASN A 350 -4.03 -20.28 -49.70
C ASN A 350 -3.01 -19.59 -50.64
N TRP A 351 -3.41 -18.53 -51.34
CA TRP A 351 -2.53 -17.85 -52.31
C TRP A 351 -1.23 -17.26 -51.71
N GLN A 352 -1.19 -16.96 -50.39
CA GLN A 352 0.02 -16.51 -49.68
C GLN A 352 0.89 -17.68 -49.19
N GLY A 353 0.44 -18.93 -49.33
CA GLY A 353 1.19 -20.13 -48.98
C GLY A 353 0.48 -21.03 -47.98
N ALA A 354 1.24 -21.94 -47.38
CA ALA A 354 0.74 -22.84 -46.34
C ALA A 354 0.45 -22.11 -45.02
N GLY A 355 -0.50 -22.65 -44.24
CA GLY A 355 -0.81 -22.21 -42.89
C GLY A 355 0.35 -22.42 -41.89
N GLN A 356 0.11 -22.06 -40.63
CA GLN A 356 1.15 -22.00 -39.60
C GLN A 356 1.37 -23.34 -38.87
N GLY A 357 0.34 -24.20 -38.79
CA GLY A 357 0.44 -25.54 -38.19
C GLY A 357 0.66 -25.55 -36.68
N ILE A 358 0.16 -24.54 -35.96
CA ILE A 358 0.25 -24.43 -34.50
C ILE A 358 -0.75 -25.38 -33.85
N ALA A 359 -0.34 -26.02 -32.75
CA ALA A 359 -1.21 -26.89 -31.98
C ALA A 359 -2.41 -26.12 -31.41
N ARG A 360 -3.61 -26.72 -31.51
CA ARG A 360 -4.87 -26.07 -31.09
C ARG A 360 -4.91 -25.76 -29.60
N ASP A 361 -4.28 -26.61 -28.80
CA ASP A 361 -4.11 -26.41 -27.37
C ASP A 361 -3.15 -25.26 -27.03
N LYS A 362 -2.68 -24.47 -28.00
CA LYS A 362 -1.99 -23.19 -27.79
C LYS A 362 -2.88 -21.99 -28.12
N ILE A 363 -4.07 -22.20 -28.67
CA ILE A 363 -4.90 -21.14 -29.25
C ILE A 363 -6.02 -20.73 -28.28
N ALA A 364 -6.18 -19.42 -28.10
CA ALA A 364 -7.44 -18.80 -27.69
C ALA A 364 -7.96 -17.93 -28.85
N ALA A 365 -9.26 -17.95 -29.13
CA ALA A 365 -9.82 -17.19 -30.25
C ALA A 365 -10.66 -15.99 -29.80
N GLY A 366 -10.69 -14.95 -30.63
CA GLY A 366 -11.29 -13.66 -30.35
C GLY A 366 -12.82 -13.66 -30.21
N VAL A 367 -13.33 -12.96 -29.19
CA VAL A 367 -14.74 -12.57 -29.03
C VAL A 367 -14.81 -11.05 -28.84
N PRO A 368 -15.42 -10.31 -29.79
CA PRO A 368 -15.61 -8.87 -29.63
C PRO A 368 -16.83 -8.57 -28.76
N ILE A 369 -16.70 -7.65 -27.80
CA ILE A 369 -17.81 -7.06 -27.04
C ILE A 369 -18.11 -5.67 -27.61
N TYR A 370 -18.23 -5.61 -28.92
CA TYR A 370 -18.58 -4.42 -29.69
C TYR A 370 -19.07 -4.89 -31.06
N GLY A 371 -19.55 -3.94 -31.84
CA GLY A 371 -19.94 -4.18 -33.21
C GLY A 371 -19.72 -2.96 -34.09
N TYR A 372 -20.20 -3.05 -35.32
CA TYR A 372 -20.12 -1.99 -36.30
C TYR A 372 -21.49 -1.67 -36.87
N ASP A 373 -21.81 -0.37 -36.96
CA ASP A 373 -22.98 0.12 -37.68
C ASP A 373 -22.57 0.57 -39.08
N PHE A 374 -22.90 -0.25 -40.08
CA PHE A 374 -22.59 0.03 -41.47
C PHE A 374 -23.48 1.10 -42.10
N ALA A 375 -24.51 1.57 -41.37
CA ALA A 375 -25.33 2.71 -41.77
C ALA A 375 -24.82 4.06 -41.23
N ALA A 376 -23.85 4.05 -40.30
CA ALA A 376 -23.40 5.25 -39.61
C ALA A 376 -21.93 5.59 -39.88
N ALA A 377 -21.64 6.89 -40.00
CA ALA A 377 -20.28 7.39 -40.13
C ALA A 377 -19.56 7.36 -38.77
N LYS A 378 -18.23 7.31 -38.83
CA LYS A 378 -17.37 7.45 -37.64
C LYS A 378 -17.70 8.72 -36.86
N ASP A 379 -17.39 8.70 -35.57
CA ASP A 379 -17.47 9.89 -34.76
C ASP A 379 -16.41 10.92 -35.22
N PRO A 380 -16.70 12.23 -35.12
CA PRO A 380 -15.73 13.27 -35.45
C PRO A 380 -14.47 13.13 -34.59
N ASP A 381 -13.31 13.37 -35.18
CA ASP A 381 -12.05 13.43 -34.45
C ASP A 381 -12.08 14.60 -33.45
N ASP A 382 -11.79 14.31 -32.18
CA ASP A 382 -11.92 15.28 -31.08
C ASP A 382 -10.99 16.50 -31.23
N LEU A 383 -9.90 16.39 -32.01
CA LEU A 383 -8.92 17.46 -32.20
C LEU A 383 -9.25 18.33 -33.42
N THR A 384 -9.71 17.71 -34.51
CA THR A 384 -9.90 18.36 -35.81
C THR A 384 -11.36 18.63 -36.16
N GLY A 385 -12.30 17.95 -35.48
CA GLY A 385 -13.73 17.95 -35.78
C GLY A 385 -14.10 17.30 -37.11
N GLN A 386 -13.13 16.70 -37.81
CA GLN A 386 -13.37 16.05 -39.10
C GLN A 386 -13.92 14.64 -38.88
N VAL A 387 -14.86 14.22 -39.73
CA VAL A 387 -15.36 12.85 -39.74
C VAL A 387 -14.46 12.01 -40.65
N PRO A 388 -13.65 11.10 -40.11
CA PRO A 388 -12.81 10.24 -40.93
C PRO A 388 -13.67 9.26 -41.77
N PRO A 389 -13.17 8.81 -42.94
CA PRO A 389 -13.90 7.87 -43.78
C PRO A 389 -14.05 6.51 -43.10
N GLY A 390 -15.16 5.83 -43.40
CA GLY A 390 -15.50 4.52 -42.86
C GLY A 390 -16.73 4.49 -41.95
N TYR A 391 -16.90 3.37 -41.26
CA TYR A 391 -18.10 3.01 -40.50
C TYR A 391 -17.91 3.17 -39.00
N LYS A 392 -19.02 3.33 -38.28
CA LYS A 392 -19.03 3.54 -36.82
C LYS A 392 -18.82 2.25 -36.04
N ALA A 393 -17.91 2.26 -35.07
CA ALA A 393 -17.82 1.24 -34.03
C ALA A 393 -18.79 1.55 -32.89
N VAL A 394 -19.45 0.53 -32.34
CA VAL A 394 -20.45 0.68 -31.27
C VAL A 394 -20.21 -0.35 -30.19
N ARG A 395 -20.16 0.07 -28.93
CA ARG A 395 -19.94 -0.84 -27.78
C ARG A 395 -21.19 -1.66 -27.51
N TYR A 396 -21.03 -2.90 -27.05
CA TYR A 396 -22.18 -3.78 -26.78
C TYR A 396 -23.19 -3.19 -25.79
N LYS A 397 -22.71 -2.59 -24.69
CA LYS A 397 -23.57 -1.87 -23.73
C LYS A 397 -24.37 -0.72 -24.34
N ASP A 398 -23.80 -0.01 -25.33
CA ASP A 398 -24.50 1.08 -26.01
C ASP A 398 -25.53 0.53 -27.01
N ILE A 399 -25.23 -0.60 -27.66
CA ILE A 399 -26.20 -1.34 -28.48
C ILE A 399 -27.38 -1.77 -27.61
N LEU A 400 -27.15 -2.32 -26.42
CA LEU A 400 -28.22 -2.68 -25.48
C LEU A 400 -29.00 -1.48 -24.96
N ALA A 401 -28.34 -0.34 -24.74
CA ALA A 401 -29.02 0.89 -24.35
C ALA A 401 -29.96 1.40 -25.45
N ALA A 402 -29.56 1.29 -26.72
CA ALA A 402 -30.38 1.68 -27.87
C ALA A 402 -31.44 0.62 -28.25
N PHE A 403 -31.11 -0.67 -28.07
CA PHE A 403 -31.91 -1.83 -28.42
C PHE A 403 -31.91 -2.82 -27.24
N PRO A 404 -32.84 -2.69 -26.27
CA PRO A 404 -32.84 -3.48 -25.04
C PRO A 404 -32.85 -5.01 -25.25
N ASP A 405 -33.44 -5.47 -26.36
CA ASP A 405 -33.54 -6.89 -26.71
C ASP A 405 -32.37 -7.38 -27.60
N ALA A 406 -31.34 -6.56 -27.82
CA ALA A 406 -30.20 -6.92 -28.67
C ALA A 406 -29.45 -8.18 -28.22
N HIS A 407 -29.49 -8.50 -26.92
CA HIS A 407 -28.94 -9.75 -26.37
C HIS A 407 -29.60 -11.01 -26.95
N GLN A 408 -30.79 -10.90 -27.55
CA GLN A 408 -31.53 -12.00 -28.19
C GLN A 408 -31.54 -11.89 -29.72
N ALA A 409 -30.78 -10.96 -30.29
CA ALA A 409 -30.76 -10.74 -31.73
C ALA A 409 -30.23 -11.99 -32.45
N ALA A 410 -31.05 -12.58 -33.32
CA ALA A 410 -30.65 -13.71 -34.14
C ALA A 410 -29.42 -13.36 -34.98
N ASN A 411 -28.43 -14.24 -34.99
CA ASN A 411 -27.15 -14.06 -35.71
C ASN A 411 -26.37 -12.79 -35.31
N ALA A 412 -26.65 -12.23 -34.12
CA ALA A 412 -26.05 -11.00 -33.63
C ALA A 412 -26.10 -9.83 -34.64
N ASN A 413 -27.26 -9.68 -35.30
CA ASN A 413 -27.50 -8.64 -36.29
C ASN A 413 -28.80 -7.88 -35.98
N ILE A 414 -28.74 -6.54 -36.09
CA ILE A 414 -29.91 -5.66 -36.00
C ILE A 414 -29.97 -4.80 -37.26
N LYS A 415 -31.11 -4.86 -37.94
CA LYS A 415 -31.42 -4.04 -39.11
C LYS A 415 -32.69 -3.23 -38.85
N VAL A 416 -32.56 -1.91 -38.94
CA VAL A 416 -33.68 -0.99 -38.84
C VAL A 416 -33.85 -0.31 -40.19
N SER A 417 -34.98 -0.52 -40.86
CA SER A 417 -35.26 0.13 -42.14
C SER A 417 -35.26 1.65 -42.02
N GLY A 418 -34.71 2.34 -43.01
CA GLY A 418 -34.61 3.80 -43.03
C GLY A 418 -34.00 4.33 -44.32
N THR A 419 -33.71 5.63 -44.36
CA THR A 419 -32.96 6.23 -45.46
C THR A 419 -31.93 7.16 -44.85
N THR A 420 -30.67 6.72 -44.83
CA THR A 420 -29.54 7.47 -44.25
C THR A 420 -28.53 7.79 -45.33
N PRO A 421 -27.95 9.01 -45.36
CA PRO A 421 -26.83 9.29 -46.25
C PRO A 421 -25.69 8.31 -45.95
N ARG A 422 -25.16 7.66 -46.98
CA ARG A 422 -24.03 6.76 -46.83
C ARG A 422 -22.83 7.53 -46.26
N PRO A 423 -22.06 6.93 -45.32
CA PRO A 423 -20.80 7.48 -44.86
C PRO A 423 -19.83 7.77 -46.02
N VAL A 424 -18.85 8.64 -45.79
CA VAL A 424 -17.80 8.88 -46.80
C VAL A 424 -16.92 7.63 -46.90
N LEU A 425 -16.87 7.03 -48.09
CA LEU A 425 -16.14 5.79 -48.40
C LEU A 425 -15.33 5.94 -49.68
N ALA A 426 -14.26 5.15 -49.83
CA ALA A 426 -13.48 5.06 -51.06
C ALA A 426 -14.12 4.13 -52.11
N ASP A 427 -13.77 4.31 -53.38
CA ASP A 427 -14.14 3.39 -54.48
C ASP A 427 -13.79 1.93 -54.13
N PRO A 428 -14.63 0.93 -54.49
CA PRO A 428 -15.71 0.98 -55.48
C PRO A 428 -17.11 1.26 -54.88
N LEU A 429 -17.21 1.77 -53.66
CA LEU A 429 -18.49 2.01 -52.99
C LEU A 429 -18.98 3.43 -53.31
N PRO A 430 -20.01 3.58 -54.18
CA PRO A 430 -20.43 4.89 -54.64
C PRO A 430 -21.16 5.68 -53.54
N PRO A 431 -21.16 7.03 -53.59
CA PRO A 431 -22.02 7.84 -52.74
C PRO A 431 -23.50 7.54 -53.03
N GLY A 432 -24.36 7.60 -52.01
CA GLY A 432 -25.80 7.33 -52.14
C GLY A 432 -26.52 7.23 -50.80
N ASP A 433 -27.81 6.91 -50.83
CA ASP A 433 -28.60 6.67 -49.63
C ASP A 433 -28.59 5.17 -49.27
N TYR A 434 -28.34 4.89 -48.00
CA TYR A 434 -28.39 3.56 -47.41
C TYR A 434 -29.83 3.22 -46.99
N PRO A 435 -30.32 1.97 -47.16
CA PRO A 435 -31.73 1.61 -46.95
C PRO A 435 -32.04 1.28 -45.48
N TYR A 436 -31.09 1.53 -44.58
CA TYR A 436 -31.20 1.21 -43.16
C TYR A 436 -30.85 2.44 -42.33
N ALA A 437 -31.64 2.71 -41.30
CA ALA A 437 -31.26 3.63 -40.23
C ALA A 437 -30.13 3.05 -39.38
N HIS A 438 -30.10 1.73 -39.19
CA HIS A 438 -29.06 0.99 -38.50
C HIS A 438 -28.83 -0.37 -39.19
N ASN A 439 -27.57 -0.74 -39.41
CA ASN A 439 -27.17 -2.08 -39.84
C ASN A 439 -26.00 -2.56 -38.98
N LEU A 440 -26.35 -3.13 -37.83
CA LEU A 440 -25.42 -3.50 -36.77
C LEU A 440 -25.04 -4.98 -36.85
N TYR A 441 -23.75 -5.26 -36.89
CA TYR A 441 -23.20 -6.60 -36.66
C TYR A 441 -22.33 -6.57 -35.40
N PHE A 442 -22.58 -7.48 -34.45
CA PHE A 442 -21.96 -7.49 -33.12
C PHE A 442 -21.91 -8.93 -32.56
N GLU A 443 -21.83 -9.10 -31.24
CA GLU A 443 -22.00 -10.40 -30.57
C GLU A 443 -23.11 -10.44 -29.51
N THR A 444 -23.68 -11.62 -29.30
CA THR A 444 -24.68 -11.91 -28.26
C THR A 444 -24.16 -13.00 -27.32
N PRO A 445 -24.76 -13.18 -26.13
CA PRO A 445 -24.44 -14.31 -25.26
C PRO A 445 -24.51 -15.67 -25.98
N ASP A 446 -25.55 -15.90 -26.79
CA ASP A 446 -25.76 -17.17 -27.47
C ASP A 446 -24.73 -17.43 -28.58
N THR A 447 -24.43 -16.42 -29.40
CA THR A 447 -23.44 -16.54 -30.48
C THR A 447 -22.02 -16.70 -29.92
N ALA A 448 -21.68 -16.00 -28.84
CA ALA A 448 -20.41 -16.14 -28.13
C ALA A 448 -20.26 -17.53 -27.48
N VAL A 449 -21.30 -18.04 -26.81
CA VAL A 449 -21.30 -19.39 -26.22
C VAL A 449 -21.22 -20.48 -27.31
N THR A 450 -21.90 -20.29 -28.44
CA THR A 450 -21.81 -21.21 -29.58
C THR A 450 -20.38 -21.29 -30.09
N LYS A 451 -19.70 -20.15 -30.21
CA LYS A 451 -18.28 -20.06 -30.58
C LYS A 451 -17.37 -20.74 -29.57
N LEU A 452 -17.57 -20.50 -28.26
CA LEU A 452 -16.82 -21.19 -27.21
C LEU A 452 -17.00 -22.71 -27.25
N ASN A 453 -18.22 -23.20 -27.44
CA ASN A 453 -18.51 -24.64 -27.52
C ASN A 453 -17.84 -25.29 -28.74
N PHE A 454 -17.83 -24.61 -29.88
CA PHE A 454 -17.06 -25.03 -31.04
C PHE A 454 -15.56 -25.10 -30.73
N LEU A 455 -15.00 -24.04 -30.15
CA LEU A 455 -13.57 -23.96 -29.78
C LEU A 455 -13.17 -25.09 -28.81
N LYS A 456 -14.03 -25.40 -27.83
CA LYS A 456 -13.84 -26.54 -26.92
C LYS A 456 -13.84 -27.87 -27.66
N GLY A 457 -14.80 -28.05 -28.58
CA GLY A 457 -14.91 -29.27 -29.38
C GLY A 457 -13.68 -29.53 -30.25
N VAL A 458 -13.05 -28.46 -30.75
CA VAL A 458 -11.82 -28.54 -31.55
C VAL A 458 -10.53 -28.45 -30.71
N GLY A 459 -10.61 -28.46 -29.38
CA GLY A 459 -9.44 -28.51 -28.49
C GLY A 459 -8.67 -27.19 -28.35
N ALA A 460 -9.28 -26.04 -28.65
CA ALA A 460 -8.71 -24.74 -28.34
C ALA A 460 -8.77 -24.45 -26.82
N GLN A 461 -7.82 -23.68 -26.28
CA GLN A 461 -7.74 -23.41 -24.85
C GLN A 461 -8.88 -22.53 -24.33
N GLY A 462 -9.48 -21.69 -25.18
CA GLY A 462 -10.55 -20.78 -24.75
C GLY A 462 -10.76 -19.60 -25.68
N VAL A 463 -11.19 -18.48 -25.08
CA VAL A 463 -11.51 -17.23 -25.79
C VAL A 463 -10.72 -16.05 -25.24
N ILE A 464 -10.40 -15.10 -26.11
CA ILE A 464 -9.80 -13.81 -25.78
C ILE A 464 -10.74 -12.67 -26.17
N ILE A 465 -10.99 -11.73 -25.26
CA ILE A 465 -12.10 -10.78 -25.33
C ILE A 465 -11.60 -9.34 -25.47
N TRP A 466 -12.11 -8.63 -26.47
CA TRP A 466 -11.92 -7.18 -26.65
C TRP A 466 -13.27 -6.45 -26.56
N GLU A 467 -13.57 -5.62 -25.56
CA GLU A 467 -12.84 -5.40 -24.30
C GLU A 467 -13.82 -5.42 -23.12
N LEU A 468 -13.31 -5.68 -21.91
CA LEU A 468 -14.08 -5.92 -20.70
C LEU A 468 -15.13 -4.83 -20.41
N SER A 469 -14.77 -3.55 -20.64
CA SER A 469 -15.60 -2.40 -20.28
C SER A 469 -16.84 -2.18 -21.15
N ASN A 470 -16.96 -2.95 -22.24
CA ASN A 470 -18.08 -2.82 -23.16
C ASN A 470 -19.25 -3.73 -22.82
N ASP A 471 -19.08 -4.68 -21.89
CA ASP A 471 -20.15 -5.58 -21.48
C ASP A 471 -21.13 -4.89 -20.51
N VAL A 472 -22.27 -5.53 -20.31
CA VAL A 472 -23.17 -5.26 -19.19
C VAL A 472 -22.99 -6.36 -18.14
N TRP A 473 -23.24 -6.07 -16.87
CA TRP A 473 -23.12 -7.05 -15.78
C TRP A 473 -24.46 -7.63 -15.33
N GLU A 474 -25.50 -7.51 -16.16
CA GLU A 474 -26.82 -8.08 -15.93
C GLU A 474 -26.86 -9.57 -16.32
N ASP A 475 -27.44 -10.41 -15.44
CA ASP A 475 -27.65 -11.83 -15.75
C ASP A 475 -28.56 -12.00 -16.98
N GLY A 476 -28.19 -12.91 -17.87
CA GLY A 476 -28.89 -13.17 -19.13
C GLY A 476 -28.58 -12.20 -20.27
N LYS A 477 -27.89 -11.07 -19.99
CA LYS A 477 -27.44 -10.12 -21.03
C LYS A 477 -25.93 -10.05 -21.17
N SER A 478 -25.18 -10.26 -20.09
CA SER A 478 -23.72 -10.27 -20.13
C SER A 478 -23.18 -11.37 -21.04
N ILE A 479 -22.35 -10.99 -22.02
CA ILE A 479 -21.64 -11.94 -22.88
C ILE A 479 -20.58 -12.70 -22.05
N ILE A 480 -19.89 -12.01 -21.15
CA ILE A 480 -18.79 -12.59 -20.35
C ILE A 480 -19.32 -13.61 -19.35
N LYS A 481 -20.40 -13.30 -18.62
CA LYS A 481 -21.02 -14.26 -17.70
C LYS A 481 -21.47 -15.53 -18.43
N ALA A 482 -22.06 -15.37 -19.63
CA ALA A 482 -22.50 -16.50 -20.45
C ALA A 482 -21.32 -17.37 -20.89
N LEU A 483 -20.24 -16.76 -21.38
CA LEU A 483 -19.00 -17.46 -21.73
C LEU A 483 -18.41 -18.22 -20.55
N TYR A 484 -18.30 -17.58 -19.38
CA TYR A 484 -17.75 -18.20 -18.18
C TYR A 484 -18.58 -19.42 -17.75
N ARG A 485 -19.90 -19.31 -17.71
CA ARG A 485 -20.79 -20.41 -17.34
C ARG A 485 -20.71 -21.60 -18.31
N ALA A 486 -20.49 -21.33 -19.60
CA ALA A 486 -20.29 -22.38 -20.61
C ALA A 486 -18.85 -22.94 -20.65
N SER A 487 -17.90 -22.29 -19.99
CA SER A 487 -16.47 -22.63 -20.05
C SER A 487 -16.11 -23.95 -19.36
N GLY A 488 -16.97 -24.46 -18.48
CA GLY A 488 -16.69 -25.62 -17.62
C GLY A 488 -15.93 -25.30 -16.33
N ASN A 489 -15.64 -24.02 -16.08
CA ASN A 489 -15.19 -23.55 -14.77
C ASN A 489 -16.37 -23.60 -13.77
N PRO A 490 -16.11 -23.83 -12.46
CA PRO A 490 -17.16 -23.81 -11.45
C PRO A 490 -17.82 -22.43 -11.35
N GLU A 491 -19.11 -22.36 -11.02
CA GLU A 491 -19.78 -21.08 -10.80
C GLU A 491 -19.04 -20.30 -9.70
N PRO A 492 -18.80 -18.99 -9.86
CA PRO A 492 -18.07 -18.23 -8.85
C PRO A 492 -18.91 -18.10 -7.57
N GLU A 493 -18.41 -18.61 -6.45
CA GLU A 493 -19.04 -18.41 -5.13
C GLU A 493 -19.04 -16.93 -4.73
N PRO A 494 -20.17 -16.35 -4.28
CA PRO A 494 -20.19 -14.99 -3.75
C PRO A 494 -19.11 -14.82 -2.68
N VAL A 495 -18.29 -13.77 -2.80
CA VAL A 495 -17.34 -13.40 -1.75
C VAL A 495 -18.14 -12.92 -0.55
N THR A 496 -18.61 -13.84 0.29
CA THR A 496 -19.42 -13.53 1.48
C THR A 496 -18.57 -13.31 2.71
N GLN A 497 -17.27 -13.63 2.66
CA GLN A 497 -16.31 -13.38 3.72
C GLN A 497 -14.94 -13.01 3.14
N PRO A 498 -14.25 -12.00 3.70
CA PRO A 498 -12.82 -11.82 3.49
C PRO A 498 -12.07 -13.13 3.81
N PRO A 499 -10.91 -13.39 3.18
CA PRO A 499 -10.07 -14.53 3.51
C PRO A 499 -9.80 -14.57 5.02
N VAL A 500 -9.93 -15.77 5.61
CA VAL A 500 -9.54 -16.03 6.99
C VAL A 500 -8.02 -15.99 7.06
N MET A 501 -7.50 -14.97 7.74
CA MET A 501 -6.08 -14.83 8.04
C MET A 501 -5.71 -15.70 9.24
N THR A 502 -4.70 -16.56 9.09
CA THR A 502 -4.14 -17.37 10.18
C THR A 502 -2.81 -16.79 10.67
N ALA A 503 -2.84 -16.16 11.86
CA ALA A 503 -1.82 -15.80 12.86
C ALA A 503 -0.39 -15.41 12.39
N GLY A 504 0.23 -14.30 12.82
CA GLY A 504 -0.09 -13.26 13.80
C GLY A 504 1.08 -12.26 13.92
N HIS A 505 0.81 -11.09 14.54
CA HIS A 505 1.61 -9.84 14.57
C HIS A 505 1.45 -8.93 13.36
N TYR A 506 1.51 -7.62 13.61
CA TYR A 506 1.20 -6.59 12.61
C TYR A 506 2.26 -6.54 11.52
N LEU A 507 1.87 -6.77 10.28
CA LEU A 507 2.74 -6.60 9.12
C LEU A 507 2.29 -5.38 8.31
N TRP A 508 3.17 -4.38 8.18
CA TRP A 508 2.97 -3.33 7.19
C TRP A 508 3.35 -3.87 5.83
N ASP A 509 2.43 -3.71 4.90
CA ASP A 509 2.63 -4.15 3.53
C ASP A 509 1.84 -3.24 2.61
N ALA A 510 2.38 -2.87 1.45
CA ALA A 510 1.71 -1.99 0.50
C ALA A 510 0.57 -2.70 -0.28
N THR A 511 0.12 -3.85 0.22
CA THR A 511 -0.73 -4.82 -0.49
C THR A 511 -2.22 -4.58 -0.24
N GLY A 512 -3.03 -4.96 -1.23
CA GLY A 512 -4.48 -4.96 -1.13
C GLY A 512 -5.03 -6.37 -0.83
N PHE A 513 -6.15 -6.38 -0.10
CA PHE A 513 -7.08 -7.45 0.33
C PHE A 513 -6.62 -8.93 0.61
N LEU A 514 -5.53 -9.47 0.08
CA LEU A 514 -5.26 -10.93 0.10
C LEU A 514 -3.94 -11.42 0.71
N GLY A 515 -3.06 -10.56 1.24
CA GLY A 515 -1.78 -11.02 1.80
C GLY A 515 -0.83 -11.68 0.79
N THR A 516 -1.08 -11.50 -0.51
CA THR A 516 -0.17 -11.82 -1.62
C THR A 516 0.15 -10.51 -2.33
N SER A 517 1.44 -10.18 -2.42
CA SER A 517 1.86 -8.89 -2.96
C SER A 517 1.52 -8.65 -4.42
N ILE A 518 1.07 -7.42 -4.68
CA ILE A 518 0.88 -6.83 -6.01
C ILE A 518 1.82 -5.64 -6.23
N THR A 519 2.73 -5.39 -5.29
CA THR A 519 3.71 -4.31 -5.29
C THR A 519 5.01 -4.82 -4.69
N ASP A 520 6.13 -4.73 -5.40
CA ASP A 520 7.45 -5.22 -4.92
C ASP A 520 7.98 -4.50 -3.67
N LEU A 521 7.21 -3.59 -3.09
CA LEU A 521 7.58 -2.73 -1.98
C LEU A 521 6.78 -3.13 -0.74
N GLN A 522 7.48 -3.32 0.39
CA GLN A 522 6.82 -3.34 1.70
C GLN A 522 6.10 -2.01 1.99
N PHE A 523 6.59 -0.90 1.42
CA PHE A 523 6.01 0.44 1.53
C PHE A 523 5.99 1.13 0.16
N GLN A 524 4.82 1.55 -0.30
CA GLN A 524 4.64 2.31 -1.53
C GLN A 524 5.38 3.66 -1.43
N ASP A 525 6.32 3.95 -2.34
CA ASP A 525 6.92 5.28 -2.47
C ASP A 525 5.93 6.24 -3.15
N ASP A 526 5.44 7.22 -2.40
CA ASP A 526 4.50 8.23 -2.88
C ASP A 526 5.20 9.53 -3.35
N GLY A 527 6.53 9.54 -3.41
CA GLY A 527 7.34 10.64 -3.94
C GLY A 527 7.75 11.70 -2.91
N VAL A 528 8.49 12.69 -3.40
CA VAL A 528 9.01 13.81 -2.58
C VAL A 528 7.87 14.77 -2.24
N THR A 529 7.60 14.98 -0.96
CA THR A 529 6.57 15.93 -0.52
C THR A 529 7.13 17.32 -0.26
N ARG A 530 8.39 17.41 0.16
CA ARG A 530 9.14 18.66 0.38
C ARG A 530 10.66 18.41 0.33
N PRO A 531 11.51 19.43 0.16
CA PRO A 531 12.96 19.24 0.10
C PRO A 531 13.49 18.40 1.27
N GLY A 532 14.17 17.31 0.96
CA GLY A 532 14.73 16.37 1.95
C GLY A 532 13.74 15.42 2.62
N VAL A 533 12.47 15.35 2.17
CA VAL A 533 11.46 14.43 2.70
C VAL A 533 10.69 13.73 1.56
N ARG A 534 10.69 12.40 1.61
CA ARG A 534 9.97 11.51 0.71
C ARG A 534 8.91 10.74 1.49
N LYS A 535 7.75 10.58 0.89
CA LYS A 535 6.57 9.98 1.51
C LYS A 535 6.46 8.53 1.09
N PHE A 536 6.20 7.66 2.05
CA PHE A 536 5.90 6.26 1.82
C PHE A 536 4.54 5.90 2.42
N SER A 537 3.84 4.88 1.93
CA SER A 537 2.61 4.40 2.55
C SER A 537 2.46 2.88 2.51
N ALA A 538 1.78 2.31 3.51
CA ALA A 538 1.50 0.88 3.59
C ALA A 538 0.17 0.62 4.32
N ARG A 539 -0.47 -0.51 4.03
CA ARG A 539 -1.65 -1.00 4.74
C ARG A 539 -1.21 -1.87 5.92
N LEU A 540 -1.97 -1.80 7.00
CA LEU A 540 -1.74 -2.67 8.16
C LEU A 540 -2.48 -4.00 8.01
N TRP A 541 -1.77 -5.10 8.22
CA TRP A 541 -2.29 -6.47 8.21
C TRP A 541 -2.29 -7.13 9.58
N ASN A 542 -2.95 -8.29 9.66
CA ASN A 542 -2.99 -9.17 10.85
C ASN A 542 -3.62 -8.51 12.09
N ILE A 543 -4.60 -7.61 11.91
CA ILE A 543 -5.32 -6.99 13.04
C ILE A 543 -6.25 -8.02 13.70
N PRO A 544 -6.11 -8.30 15.01
CA PRO A 544 -6.97 -9.25 15.73
C PRO A 544 -8.46 -8.90 15.63
N GLU A 545 -9.31 -9.92 15.58
CA GLU A 545 -10.77 -9.75 15.52
C GLU A 545 -11.27 -8.99 16.76
N GLY A 546 -11.97 -7.87 16.54
CA GLY A 546 -12.51 -7.01 17.60
C GLY A 546 -11.57 -5.90 18.08
N GLU A 547 -10.34 -5.81 17.57
CA GLU A 547 -9.43 -4.70 17.88
C GLU A 547 -9.76 -3.47 17.04
N ASP A 548 -9.66 -2.27 17.63
CA ASP A 548 -9.85 -1.03 16.90
C ASP A 548 -8.73 -0.85 15.87
N TRP A 549 -9.09 -0.99 14.59
CA TRP A 549 -8.23 -0.81 13.43
C TRP A 549 -7.35 0.44 13.46
N LYS A 550 -7.85 1.57 13.96
CA LYS A 550 -7.06 2.80 14.12
C LYS A 550 -6.04 2.66 15.26
N PHE A 551 -6.47 2.13 16.40
CA PHE A 551 -5.61 1.81 17.52
C PHE A 551 -4.49 0.80 17.18
N ALA A 552 -4.78 -0.21 16.36
CA ALA A 552 -3.78 -1.14 15.83
C ALA A 552 -2.76 -0.41 14.94
N ALA A 553 -3.23 0.44 14.01
CA ALA A 553 -2.38 1.27 13.14
C ALA A 553 -1.49 2.25 13.91
N GLU A 554 -1.99 2.83 15.00
CA GLU A 554 -1.22 3.73 15.87
C GLU A 554 -0.09 3.02 16.64
N ARG A 555 -0.07 1.69 16.66
CA ARG A 555 0.86 0.87 17.45
C ARG A 555 1.73 -0.06 16.62
N ALA A 556 1.57 -0.02 15.30
CA ALA A 556 2.32 -0.87 14.41
C ALA A 556 3.58 -0.14 13.93
N PRO A 557 4.78 -0.62 14.32
CA PRO A 557 6.04 -0.02 13.91
C PRO A 557 6.44 -0.41 12.49
N ALA A 558 7.26 0.41 11.84
CA ALA A 558 7.80 0.20 10.50
C ALA A 558 9.29 0.57 10.44
N VAL A 559 10.03 -0.05 9.51
CA VAL A 559 11.41 0.35 9.17
C VAL A 559 11.47 0.63 7.68
N ILE A 560 11.80 1.87 7.30
CA ILE A 560 11.81 2.33 5.91
C ILE A 560 13.10 3.08 5.64
N LYS A 561 13.90 2.66 4.63
CA LYS A 561 15.24 3.22 4.34
C LYS A 561 16.10 3.43 5.61
N ARG A 562 16.18 2.42 6.49
CA ARG A 562 16.88 2.44 7.81
C ARG A 562 16.35 3.43 8.85
N GLN A 563 15.20 4.05 8.62
CA GLN A 563 14.53 4.91 9.58
C GLN A 563 13.45 4.10 10.29
N TYR A 564 13.47 4.15 11.62
CA TYR A 564 12.46 3.47 12.44
C TYR A 564 11.28 4.42 12.68
N PHE A 565 10.08 3.91 12.41
CA PHE A 565 8.82 4.55 12.69
C PHE A 565 8.10 3.72 13.74
N ASN A 566 7.82 4.29 14.91
CA ASN A 566 7.04 3.60 15.94
C ASN A 566 5.55 3.50 15.55
N ARG A 567 5.10 4.37 14.65
CA ARG A 567 3.80 4.37 13.99
C ARG A 567 3.86 5.20 12.71
N PRO A 568 2.83 5.17 11.86
CA PRO A 568 2.74 6.05 10.71
C PRO A 568 2.78 7.53 11.11
N THR A 569 3.40 8.35 10.25
CA THR A 569 3.33 9.82 10.35
C THR A 569 1.88 10.29 10.31
N ARG A 570 1.06 9.62 9.49
CA ARG A 570 -0.38 9.86 9.39
C ARG A 570 -1.11 8.56 9.08
N ILE A 571 -2.34 8.45 9.57
CA ILE A 571 -3.24 7.33 9.28
C ILE A 571 -4.36 7.87 8.40
N VAL A 572 -4.54 7.25 7.24
CA VAL A 572 -5.54 7.66 6.26
C VAL A 572 -6.49 6.51 6.00
N ASP A 573 -7.78 6.78 6.15
CA ASP A 573 -8.84 5.89 5.70
C ASP A 573 -9.01 6.08 4.18
N LYS A 574 -8.66 5.05 3.40
CA LYS A 574 -8.81 5.04 1.94
C LYS A 574 -10.09 4.29 1.51
N GLY A 575 -11.10 4.20 2.37
CA GLY A 575 -12.39 3.57 2.06
C GLY A 575 -12.28 2.06 1.88
N ALA A 576 -12.68 1.54 0.71
CA ALA A 576 -12.62 0.10 0.40
C ALA A 576 -11.19 -0.49 0.47
N LEU A 577 -10.16 0.36 0.38
CA LEU A 577 -8.74 -0.02 0.48
C LEU A 577 -8.24 -0.12 1.93
N GLY A 578 -9.07 0.20 2.94
CA GLY A 578 -8.75 0.10 4.36
C GLY A 578 -7.98 1.30 4.93
N LEU A 579 -7.54 1.18 6.19
CA LEU A 579 -6.65 2.15 6.83
C LEU A 579 -5.20 1.96 6.38
N TRP A 580 -4.58 3.07 6.02
CA TRP A 580 -3.19 3.14 5.59
C TRP A 580 -2.37 3.95 6.58
N GLY A 581 -1.17 3.47 6.85
CA GLY A 581 -0.11 4.26 7.41
C GLY A 581 0.65 4.99 6.31
N GLU A 582 0.89 6.27 6.47
CA GLU A 582 1.79 7.02 5.59
C GLU A 582 2.94 7.62 6.43
N PHE A 583 4.15 7.58 5.88
CA PHE A 583 5.43 7.76 6.58
C PHE A 583 6.26 8.82 5.85
N ASP A 584 6.71 9.84 6.57
CA ASP A 584 7.61 10.87 6.05
C ASP A 584 9.06 10.47 6.32
N VAL A 585 9.72 9.94 5.31
CA VAL A 585 11.10 9.43 5.34
C VAL A 585 12.07 10.56 4.94
N LEU A 586 13.11 10.77 5.74
CA LEU A 586 14.19 11.72 5.41
C LEU A 586 14.97 11.20 4.19
N ASP A 587 15.13 12.04 3.18
CA ASP A 587 15.85 11.72 1.94
C ASP A 587 17.07 12.64 1.84
N THR A 588 18.13 12.30 2.58
CA THR A 588 19.42 13.03 2.63
C THR A 588 20.54 12.17 2.06
N SER A 589 21.69 12.77 1.72
CA SER A 589 22.86 12.06 1.17
C SER A 589 23.41 10.94 2.06
N ASP A 590 23.03 10.91 3.34
CA ASP A 590 23.47 9.92 4.32
C ASP A 590 22.49 8.74 4.47
N VAL A 591 21.34 8.79 3.78
CA VAL A 591 20.33 7.72 3.74
C VAL A 591 20.53 6.92 2.46
N PRO A 592 21.11 5.70 2.53
CA PRO A 592 21.34 4.91 1.32
C PRO A 592 20.04 4.45 0.66
N ASP A 593 20.08 4.28 -0.65
CA ASP A 593 18.90 4.06 -1.49
C ASP A 593 18.31 2.65 -1.44
N TRP A 594 19.03 1.71 -0.84
CA TRP A 594 18.63 0.31 -0.74
C TRP A 594 17.57 0.01 0.33
N TYR A 595 16.67 -0.93 0.05
CA TYR A 595 15.61 -1.35 0.99
C TYR A 595 15.10 -2.75 0.65
N TRP A 596 14.47 -3.41 1.63
CA TRP A 596 13.76 -4.68 1.39
C TRP A 596 12.41 -4.44 0.73
N GLY A 597 12.12 -5.23 -0.28
CA GLY A 597 10.82 -5.30 -0.92
C GLY A 597 9.77 -6.03 -0.08
N HIS A 598 8.77 -6.60 -0.75
CA HIS A 598 7.75 -7.40 -0.07
C HIS A 598 8.34 -8.62 0.65
N MET A 599 7.81 -8.90 1.85
CA MET A 599 8.21 -10.02 2.70
C MET A 599 7.36 -11.25 2.38
N GLU A 600 7.91 -12.19 1.62
CA GLU A 600 7.25 -13.42 1.22
C GLU A 600 7.52 -14.55 2.21
N ARG A 601 6.48 -15.18 2.75
CA ARG A 601 6.63 -16.44 3.50
C ARG A 601 7.06 -17.56 2.56
N VAL A 602 8.04 -18.37 2.95
CA VAL A 602 8.53 -19.51 2.16
C VAL A 602 8.62 -20.79 2.99
N ASP A 603 8.44 -21.92 2.30
CA ASP A 603 8.56 -23.25 2.89
C ASP A 603 10.00 -23.59 3.27
N GLY A 604 10.16 -24.50 4.23
CA GLY A 604 11.48 -25.00 4.65
C GLY A 604 12.12 -24.25 5.83
N GLY A 605 11.34 -23.47 6.59
CA GLY A 605 11.81 -22.87 7.84
C GLY A 605 12.22 -23.91 8.90
N PRO A 606 13.25 -23.63 9.73
CA PRO A 606 13.58 -24.50 10.85
C PRO A 606 12.40 -24.65 11.83
N SER A 607 12.32 -25.77 12.56
CA SER A 607 11.23 -26.01 13.52
C SER A 607 11.11 -24.87 14.55
N GLY A 608 9.93 -24.25 14.65
CA GLY A 608 9.65 -23.12 15.54
C GLY A 608 9.99 -21.74 14.97
N LEU A 609 10.39 -21.68 13.70
CA LEU A 609 10.66 -20.47 12.94
C LEU A 609 9.86 -20.49 11.63
N THR A 610 9.15 -19.40 11.34
CA THR A 610 8.60 -19.15 10.01
C THR A 610 9.64 -18.42 9.16
N ARG A 611 9.95 -18.98 7.99
CA ARG A 611 10.92 -18.40 7.05
C ARG A 611 10.25 -17.42 6.11
N TYR A 612 10.84 -16.24 5.97
CA TYR A 612 10.47 -15.20 5.02
C TYR A 612 11.64 -14.92 4.07
N ARG A 613 11.35 -14.44 2.86
CA ARG A 613 12.34 -13.91 1.93
C ARG A 613 11.88 -12.56 1.38
N SER A 614 12.82 -11.69 1.03
CA SER A 614 12.54 -10.43 0.36
C SER A 614 13.66 -10.05 -0.60
N ARG A 615 13.31 -9.50 -1.76
CA ARG A 615 14.28 -8.92 -2.70
C ARG A 615 14.88 -7.63 -2.14
N LEU A 616 16.16 -7.39 -2.38
CA LEU A 616 16.85 -6.14 -2.09
C LEU A 616 16.74 -5.21 -3.30
N TRP A 617 16.19 -4.02 -3.07
CA TRP A 617 15.99 -2.98 -4.08
C TRP A 617 16.93 -1.80 -3.87
N GLY A 618 16.97 -0.87 -4.83
CA GLY A 618 17.71 0.39 -4.72
C GLY A 618 19.23 0.28 -4.88
N LEU A 619 19.73 -0.80 -5.48
CA LEU A 619 21.15 -1.00 -5.79
C LEU A 619 21.55 -0.26 -7.07
N SER A 620 22.68 0.43 -7.05
CA SER A 620 23.38 0.91 -8.24
C SER A 620 24.34 -0.15 -8.79
N LEU A 621 24.76 -0.01 -10.05
CA LEU A 621 25.75 -0.89 -10.68
C LEU A 621 27.13 -0.90 -9.99
N SER A 622 27.40 0.07 -9.10
CA SER A 622 28.66 0.20 -8.37
C SER A 622 28.61 -0.30 -6.93
N ASP A 623 27.45 -0.67 -6.41
CA ASP A 623 27.30 -1.07 -5.01
C ASP A 623 27.81 -2.49 -4.74
N ASP A 624 28.51 -2.68 -3.62
CA ASP A 624 28.76 -4.00 -3.05
C ASP A 624 27.44 -4.53 -2.45
N TRP A 625 26.73 -5.32 -3.24
CA TRP A 625 25.42 -5.86 -2.91
C TRP A 625 25.43 -6.83 -1.71
N GLN A 626 26.56 -7.48 -1.39
CA GLN A 626 26.64 -8.32 -0.19
C GLN A 626 26.73 -7.45 1.04
N ALA A 627 27.57 -6.41 0.98
CA ALA A 627 27.62 -5.40 2.01
C ALA A 627 26.28 -4.63 2.12
N ALA A 628 25.53 -4.54 1.03
CA ALA A 628 24.18 -4.00 0.98
C ALA A 628 23.19 -4.76 1.84
N ALA A 629 22.96 -6.02 1.48
CA ALA A 629 22.03 -6.88 2.17
C ALA A 629 22.36 -6.95 3.67
N ARG A 630 23.65 -7.07 4.02
CA ARG A 630 24.11 -7.12 5.43
C ARG A 630 23.90 -5.83 6.22
N LYS A 631 23.63 -4.71 5.55
CA LYS A 631 23.41 -3.41 6.19
C LYS A 631 21.98 -2.91 6.00
N THR A 632 21.06 -3.73 5.49
CA THR A 632 19.65 -3.36 5.32
C THR A 632 18.83 -4.07 6.40
N PRO A 633 18.32 -3.34 7.40
CA PRO A 633 17.52 -3.95 8.46
C PRO A 633 16.09 -4.25 7.99
N ALA A 634 15.42 -5.19 8.65
CA ALA A 634 14.02 -5.55 8.42
C ALA A 634 13.24 -5.61 9.75
N LEU A 635 11.95 -5.30 9.69
CA LEU A 635 11.01 -5.54 10.79
C LEU A 635 9.88 -6.42 10.26
N ILE A 636 9.82 -7.67 10.73
CA ILE A 636 8.95 -8.72 10.21
C ILE A 636 8.19 -9.30 11.39
N GLU A 637 6.85 -9.26 11.37
CA GLU A 637 5.98 -9.77 12.45
C GLU A 637 6.39 -9.25 13.86
N GLY A 638 6.75 -7.97 13.95
CA GLY A 638 7.19 -7.34 15.20
C GLY A 638 8.58 -7.77 15.69
N GLN A 639 9.36 -8.50 14.89
CA GLN A 639 10.73 -8.91 15.17
C GLN A 639 11.71 -8.14 14.28
N TYR A 640 12.72 -7.53 14.91
CA TYR A 640 13.72 -6.73 14.22
C TYR A 640 14.93 -7.58 13.82
N PHE A 641 15.39 -7.38 12.60
CA PHE A 641 16.56 -8.04 12.02
C PHE A 641 17.57 -6.98 11.57
N ASP A 642 18.78 -7.02 12.12
CA ASP A 642 19.88 -6.14 11.70
C ASP A 642 20.35 -6.43 10.26
N GLN A 643 20.22 -7.70 9.84
CA GLN A 643 20.60 -8.25 8.55
C GLN A 643 19.81 -9.54 8.31
N PRO A 644 19.72 -10.04 7.07
CA PRO A 644 19.06 -11.32 6.80
C PRO A 644 19.86 -12.48 7.39
N THR A 645 19.15 -13.55 7.75
CA THR A 645 19.73 -14.83 8.19
C THR A 645 20.61 -15.43 7.10
N GLU A 646 20.15 -15.40 5.86
CA GLU A 646 20.89 -15.86 4.68
C GLU A 646 20.73 -14.84 3.54
N ILE A 647 21.74 -14.76 2.67
CA ILE A 647 21.67 -13.96 1.44
C ILE A 647 21.69 -14.94 0.27
N ASP A 648 20.73 -14.80 -0.62
CA ASP A 648 20.54 -15.64 -1.79
C ASP A 648 20.68 -14.80 -3.07
N ASP A 649 21.65 -15.18 -3.91
CA ASP A 649 21.96 -14.49 -5.18
C ASP A 649 21.37 -15.29 -6.35
N GLN A 650 20.29 -14.75 -6.94
CA GLN A 650 19.57 -15.36 -8.05
C GLN A 650 20.00 -14.78 -9.42
N GLY A 651 21.15 -14.09 -9.49
CA GLY A 651 21.69 -13.53 -10.72
C GLY A 651 20.80 -12.44 -11.33
N ILE A 652 20.28 -12.67 -12.55
CA ILE A 652 19.43 -11.68 -13.26
C ILE A 652 18.11 -11.45 -12.50
N SER A 653 17.63 -12.44 -11.73
CA SER A 653 16.39 -12.35 -10.95
C SER A 653 16.52 -11.50 -9.68
N GLY A 654 17.72 -11.01 -9.38
CA GLY A 654 18.00 -10.11 -8.27
C GLY A 654 18.51 -10.80 -7.00
N LEU A 655 18.74 -9.99 -5.97
CA LEU A 655 19.28 -10.43 -4.69
C LEU A 655 18.20 -10.55 -3.63
N TYR A 656 18.20 -11.63 -2.85
CA TYR A 656 17.24 -11.87 -1.79
C TYR A 656 17.90 -11.99 -0.42
N GLY A 657 17.24 -11.43 0.59
CA GLY A 657 17.50 -11.72 2.00
C GLY A 657 16.48 -12.74 2.49
N VAL A 658 16.94 -13.74 3.23
CA VAL A 658 16.09 -14.75 3.90
C VAL A 658 16.12 -14.48 5.40
N PHE A 659 14.97 -14.53 6.05
CA PHE A 659 14.76 -14.21 7.45
C PHE A 659 14.04 -15.37 8.13
N ASP A 660 14.66 -15.95 9.16
CA ASP A 660 14.01 -16.96 10.01
C ASP A 660 13.38 -16.25 11.21
N VAL A 661 12.05 -16.14 11.21
CA VAL A 661 11.25 -15.36 12.18
C VAL A 661 10.62 -16.29 13.21
N SER A 662 10.78 -16.00 14.50
CA SER A 662 10.26 -16.85 15.59
C SER A 662 8.73 -16.92 15.53
N ASP A 663 8.17 -18.12 15.68
CA ASP A 663 6.71 -18.30 15.81
C ASP A 663 6.18 -17.85 17.20
N GLY A 664 7.08 -17.55 18.14
CA GLY A 664 6.74 -17.07 19.49
C GLY A 664 6.44 -15.56 19.53
N PRO A 665 5.62 -15.10 20.50
CA PRO A 665 5.27 -13.69 20.61
C PRO A 665 6.50 -12.81 20.85
N SER A 666 6.68 -11.82 19.99
CA SER A 666 7.73 -10.80 20.13
C SER A 666 7.18 -9.56 20.82
N ILE A 667 7.90 -9.08 21.83
CA ILE A 667 7.61 -7.78 22.45
C ILE A 667 8.28 -6.73 21.56
N VAL A 668 7.47 -5.97 20.82
CA VAL A 668 7.95 -4.77 20.13
C VAL A 668 8.57 -3.85 21.19
N PRO A 669 9.86 -3.46 21.08
CA PRO A 669 10.45 -2.49 21.98
C PRO A 669 9.63 -1.20 21.89
N THR A 670 8.93 -0.85 22.96
CA THR A 670 8.07 0.33 22.95
C THR A 670 8.91 1.58 23.20
N LEU A 671 9.62 1.96 22.14
CA LEU A 671 10.52 3.13 22.08
C LEU A 671 9.79 4.45 22.30
N VAL A 672 8.47 4.44 22.15
CA VAL A 672 7.61 5.59 22.39
C VAL A 672 6.37 5.11 23.13
N ALA A 673 6.22 5.50 24.39
CA ALA A 673 5.03 5.25 25.20
C ALA A 673 4.15 6.50 25.21
N ARG A 674 2.85 6.33 24.91
CA ARG A 674 1.90 7.45 24.84
C ARG A 674 0.57 7.16 25.48
N ALA A 675 -0.04 8.18 26.08
CA ALA A 675 -1.40 8.12 26.58
C ALA A 675 -2.10 9.45 26.40
N VAL A 676 -3.40 9.42 26.15
CA VAL A 676 -4.25 10.60 26.01
C VAL A 676 -5.44 10.46 26.94
N GLY A 677 -5.56 11.37 27.89
CA GLY A 677 -6.63 11.38 28.87
C GLY A 677 -7.47 12.65 28.83
N PRO A 678 -8.30 12.86 29.86
CA PRO A 678 -9.26 13.95 29.87
C PRO A 678 -8.59 15.34 29.85
N ASN A 679 -9.35 16.35 29.42
CA ASN A 679 -8.95 17.77 29.44
C ASN A 679 -7.66 18.07 28.65
N ASP A 680 -7.40 17.27 27.62
CA ASP A 680 -6.20 17.29 26.78
C ASP A 680 -4.87 17.09 27.51
N CYS A 681 -4.87 16.22 28.52
CA CYS A 681 -3.62 15.70 29.06
C CYS A 681 -3.11 14.56 28.18
N SER A 682 -1.96 14.76 27.54
CA SER A 682 -1.29 13.78 26.69
C SER A 682 0.13 13.57 27.19
N TYR A 683 0.55 12.31 27.32
CA TYR A 683 1.94 11.92 27.59
C TYR A 683 2.58 11.34 26.34
N CYS A 684 3.82 11.74 26.05
CA CYS A 684 4.69 11.06 25.10
C CYS A 684 6.09 10.90 25.68
N LEU A 685 6.35 9.69 26.17
CA LEU A 685 7.67 9.26 26.59
C LEU A 685 8.37 8.56 25.42
N ILE A 686 9.64 8.87 25.20
CA ILE A 686 10.49 8.29 24.17
C ILE A 686 11.75 7.78 24.87
N ASP A 687 12.11 6.52 24.64
CA ASP A 687 13.19 5.81 25.33
C ASP A 687 14.24 5.26 24.35
N THR A 688 15.40 4.89 24.89
CA THR A 688 16.63 4.49 24.21
C THR A 688 16.42 3.32 23.25
N MET A 689 16.97 3.40 22.03
CA MET A 689 16.96 2.26 21.11
C MET A 689 17.95 1.15 21.52
N PRO A 690 17.59 -0.14 21.36
CA PRO A 690 18.54 -1.22 21.54
C PRO A 690 19.80 -0.99 20.70
N PRO A 691 21.01 -1.22 21.23
CA PRO A 691 22.26 -0.94 20.50
C PRO A 691 22.33 -1.75 19.19
N GLN A 692 22.43 -1.06 18.06
CA GLN A 692 22.56 -1.67 16.72
C GLN A 692 24.02 -1.64 16.29
N GLY A 693 24.67 -2.81 16.19
CA GLY A 693 26.12 -2.92 15.99
C GLY A 693 26.67 -2.37 14.67
N ASN A 694 25.80 -2.11 13.68
CA ASN A 694 26.18 -1.77 12.30
C ASN A 694 25.76 -0.36 11.86
N VAL A 695 25.16 0.45 12.74
CA VAL A 695 24.63 1.78 12.40
C VAL A 695 25.27 2.83 13.31
N ALA A 696 25.81 3.90 12.72
CA ALA A 696 26.48 4.96 13.49
C ALA A 696 25.47 5.86 14.24
N ARG A 697 24.27 6.06 13.67
CA ARG A 697 23.18 6.83 14.25
C ARG A 697 21.82 6.22 13.93
N VAL A 698 20.89 6.27 14.86
CA VAL A 698 19.52 5.77 14.70
C VAL A 698 18.56 6.95 14.71
N ASN A 699 17.63 6.98 13.75
CA ASN A 699 16.69 8.08 13.58
C ASN A 699 15.26 7.64 13.93
N LEU A 700 14.55 8.46 14.71
CA LEU A 700 13.16 8.26 15.12
C LEU A 700 12.35 9.50 14.74
N THR A 701 11.21 9.31 14.07
CA THR A 701 10.22 10.38 13.83
C THR A 701 8.91 10.01 14.47
N THR A 702 8.33 10.93 15.24
CA THR A 702 7.09 10.66 15.98
C THR A 702 6.29 11.94 16.22
N THR A 703 4.95 11.88 16.38
CA THR A 703 4.12 13.11 16.52
C THR A 703 3.26 13.18 17.79
N MET A 704 3.10 14.36 18.39
CA MET A 704 2.20 14.62 19.52
C MET A 704 1.01 15.47 19.04
N THR A 705 -0.22 15.00 19.24
CA THR A 705 -1.42 15.76 18.88
C THR A 705 -1.81 16.69 20.02
N VAL A 706 -1.91 17.99 19.74
CA VAL A 706 -2.37 19.04 20.66
C VAL A 706 -3.80 19.43 20.28
N ARG A 707 -4.75 19.43 21.23
CA ARG A 707 -6.15 19.84 20.95
C ARG A 707 -6.37 21.34 21.17
N PRO A 708 -7.49 21.90 20.65
CA PRO A 708 -7.85 23.28 20.91
C PRO A 708 -8.00 23.60 22.40
N GLY A 709 -7.43 24.73 22.83
CA GLY A 709 -7.54 25.22 24.21
C GLY A 709 -6.56 24.57 25.19
N THR A 710 -5.51 23.93 24.70
CA THR A 710 -4.44 23.38 25.52
C THR A 710 -3.51 24.50 25.98
N PRO A 711 -3.30 24.69 27.30
CA PRO A 711 -2.57 25.83 27.82
C PRO A 711 -1.06 25.76 27.60
N TYR A 712 -0.47 24.56 27.65
CA TYR A 712 0.98 24.38 27.47
C TYR A 712 1.31 23.04 26.81
N LEU A 713 2.32 23.07 25.94
CA LEU A 713 3.09 21.92 25.47
C LEU A 713 4.52 22.05 26.00
N TYR A 714 5.09 21.00 26.57
CA TYR A 714 6.49 21.00 26.98
C TYR A 714 7.21 19.75 26.52
N SER A 715 8.53 19.83 26.37
CA SER A 715 9.39 18.68 26.13
C SER A 715 10.74 18.80 26.84
N VAL A 716 11.26 17.70 27.37
CA VAL A 716 12.56 17.61 28.05
C VAL A 716 13.31 16.37 27.58
N VAL A 717 14.63 16.49 27.43
CA VAL A 717 15.51 15.40 27.02
C VAL A 717 16.63 15.17 28.04
N THR A 718 16.78 13.93 28.48
CA THR A 718 17.82 13.45 29.40
C THR A 718 18.51 12.19 28.88
N ARG A 719 19.61 11.77 29.52
CA ARG A 719 20.37 10.57 29.16
C ARG A 719 19.66 9.26 29.52
N ASP A 720 18.86 9.25 30.60
CA ASP A 720 18.08 8.10 31.06
C ASP A 720 17.14 8.53 32.21
N ASP A 721 16.36 7.57 32.74
CA ASP A 721 15.44 7.66 33.90
C ASP A 721 16.11 8.02 35.22
N ASP A 722 17.45 7.96 35.28
CA ASP A 722 18.23 8.24 36.48
C ASP A 722 19.23 9.43 36.30
N SER A 723 19.18 10.16 35.18
CA SER A 723 20.12 11.24 34.84
C SER A 723 19.46 12.56 34.41
N VAL A 724 20.12 13.69 34.74
CA VAL A 724 19.78 15.05 34.26
C VAL A 724 20.70 15.53 33.12
N ASP A 725 21.66 14.69 32.74
CA ASP A 725 22.62 15.00 31.69
C ASP A 725 21.94 14.95 30.33
N PHE A 726 22.42 15.79 29.41
CA PHE A 726 22.01 15.70 28.03
C PHE A 726 22.77 14.54 27.34
N PRO A 727 22.11 13.69 26.56
CA PRO A 727 22.75 12.57 25.86
C PRO A 727 23.68 13.06 24.75
N ASP A 728 24.96 12.68 24.86
CA ASP A 728 26.02 13.15 23.95
C ASP A 728 25.73 12.73 22.50
N GLY A 729 25.64 13.72 21.61
CA GLY A 729 25.47 13.51 20.18
C GLY A 729 24.03 13.29 19.71
N LEU A 730 23.04 13.22 20.61
CA LEU A 730 21.62 13.21 20.24
C LEU A 730 21.23 14.54 19.59
N VAL A 731 20.45 14.47 18.51
CA VAL A 731 19.85 15.62 17.84
C VAL A 731 18.34 15.45 17.83
N MET A 732 17.61 16.38 18.44
CA MET A 732 16.16 16.45 18.48
C MET A 732 15.71 17.79 17.90
N THR A 733 14.69 17.74 17.05
CA THR A 733 13.96 18.91 16.54
C THR A 733 12.46 18.68 16.71
N ILE A 734 11.73 19.77 16.91
CA ILE A 734 10.27 19.78 16.99
C ILE A 734 9.75 20.72 15.90
N GLN A 735 8.69 20.32 15.20
CA GLN A 735 7.99 21.13 14.21
C GLN A 735 6.51 21.24 14.58
N ASP A 736 5.96 22.46 14.56
CA ASP A 736 4.52 22.67 14.79
C ASP A 736 3.66 22.33 13.55
N PRO A 737 2.32 22.30 13.68
CA PRO A 737 1.42 21.98 12.58
C PRO A 737 1.49 22.95 11.39
N SER A 738 2.00 24.17 11.59
CA SER A 738 2.18 25.16 10.52
C SER A 738 3.48 24.96 9.72
N GLY A 739 4.34 24.06 10.18
CA GLY A 739 5.65 23.79 9.59
C GLY A 739 6.80 24.58 10.21
N THR A 740 6.58 25.31 11.30
CA THR A 740 7.65 26.04 12.01
C THR A 740 8.51 25.07 12.82
N THR A 741 9.80 25.05 12.56
CA THR A 741 10.77 24.21 13.29
C THR A 741 11.40 24.98 14.45
N TYR A 742 11.49 24.34 15.61
CA TYR A 742 12.16 24.84 16.80
C TYR A 742 13.58 24.26 16.82
N ASP A 743 14.58 25.06 16.43
CA ASP A 743 15.97 24.61 16.20
C ASP A 743 17.03 25.59 16.74
N ARG A 744 16.61 26.55 17.58
CA ARG A 744 17.45 27.57 18.19
C ARG A 744 16.95 27.92 19.58
N ASP A 745 17.80 28.56 20.38
CA ASP A 745 17.37 29.10 21.67
C ASP A 745 16.29 30.18 21.47
N ILE A 746 15.20 30.05 22.20
CA ILE A 746 14.08 31.00 22.22
C ILE A 746 13.75 31.29 23.67
N GLN A 747 13.57 32.57 24.01
CA GLN A 747 13.18 32.97 25.36
C GLN A 747 12.36 34.24 25.30
N ASP A 748 11.04 34.08 25.27
CA ASP A 748 10.08 35.18 25.32
C ASP A 748 8.92 34.84 26.28
N ASP A 749 7.82 35.60 26.18
CA ASP A 749 6.68 35.50 27.09
C ASP A 749 5.82 34.25 26.85
N ASP A 750 5.86 33.66 25.66
CA ASP A 750 5.02 32.53 25.26
C ASP A 750 5.84 31.28 24.89
N GLN A 751 7.15 31.42 24.62
CA GLN A 751 8.02 30.32 24.20
C GLN A 751 9.34 30.30 24.98
N PHE A 752 9.75 29.08 25.36
CA PHE A 752 11.07 28.79 25.88
C PHE A 752 11.65 27.57 25.16
N VAL A 753 12.80 27.73 24.52
CA VAL A 753 13.56 26.64 23.90
C VAL A 753 15.00 26.75 24.36
N MET A 754 15.51 25.68 24.95
CA MET A 754 16.91 25.53 25.34
C MET A 754 17.55 24.47 24.44
N MET A 755 18.65 24.86 23.79
CA MET A 755 19.43 23.97 22.95
C MET A 755 20.61 23.37 23.72
N SER A 756 21.00 22.15 23.33
CA SER A 756 22.28 21.52 23.67
C SER A 756 22.98 21.18 22.35
N GLY A 757 23.91 22.05 21.93
CA GLY A 757 24.48 22.00 20.58
C GLY A 757 23.38 22.25 19.53
N SER A 758 23.17 21.30 18.62
CA SER A 758 22.14 21.35 17.58
C SER A 758 20.83 20.66 17.96
N SER A 759 20.63 20.33 19.24
CA SER A 759 19.50 19.55 19.73
C SER A 759 18.64 20.30 20.73
N ILE A 760 17.32 20.15 20.67
CA ILE A 760 16.44 20.63 21.74
C ILE A 760 16.75 19.83 23.02
N ARG A 761 17.09 20.54 24.09
CA ARG A 761 17.17 19.99 25.44
C ARG A 761 15.88 20.19 26.22
N CYS A 762 15.26 21.36 26.05
CA CYS A 762 13.99 21.70 26.70
C CYS A 762 13.18 22.62 25.78
N LEU A 763 11.87 22.40 25.72
CA LEU A 763 10.90 23.23 25.00
C LEU A 763 9.67 23.45 25.88
N ILE A 764 9.14 24.67 25.91
CA ILE A 764 7.86 25.03 26.49
C ILE A 764 7.19 26.01 25.54
N VAL A 765 5.96 25.71 25.12
CA VAL A 765 5.12 26.59 24.30
C VAL A 765 3.81 26.79 25.03
N LYS A 766 3.47 28.05 25.28
CA LYS A 766 2.18 28.47 25.83
C LYS A 766 1.17 28.63 24.70
N ASP A 767 -0.08 28.24 24.97
CA ASP A 767 -1.18 28.23 24.01
C ASP A 767 -0.77 27.61 22.65
N PRO A 768 -0.18 26.39 22.64
CA PRO A 768 0.33 25.75 21.43
C PRO A 768 -0.74 25.62 20.34
N GLN A 769 -0.31 25.74 19.09
CA GLN A 769 -1.20 25.52 17.94
C GLN A 769 -1.82 24.12 17.98
N PRO A 770 -3.14 24.00 17.82
CA PRO A 770 -3.79 22.70 17.72
C PRO A 770 -3.37 21.96 16.44
N GLY A 771 -3.16 20.66 16.56
CA GLY A 771 -2.71 19.79 15.47
C GLY A 771 -1.52 18.92 15.87
N ASP A 772 -0.91 18.26 14.88
CA ASP A 772 0.20 17.33 15.10
C ASP A 772 1.55 18.05 15.13
N TRP A 773 2.20 18.01 16.30
CA TRP A 773 3.57 18.46 16.50
C TRP A 773 4.53 17.31 16.21
N THR A 774 5.42 17.48 15.23
CA THR A 774 6.33 16.43 14.76
C THR A 774 7.68 16.54 15.46
N MET A 775 8.06 15.49 16.20
CA MET A 775 9.38 15.31 16.81
C MET A 775 10.25 14.45 15.90
N ARG A 776 11.47 14.91 15.62
CA ARG A 776 12.49 14.15 14.88
C ARG A 776 13.74 14.04 15.74
N MET A 777 14.18 12.82 15.95
CA MET A 777 15.33 12.47 16.78
C MET A 777 16.35 11.68 15.98
N SER A 778 17.63 11.91 16.26
CA SER A 778 18.76 11.20 15.70
C SER A 778 19.78 10.99 16.81
N GLU A 779 20.01 9.75 17.22
CA GLU A 779 20.95 9.41 18.30
C GLU A 779 22.14 8.59 17.80
N PRO A 780 23.35 8.71 18.38
CA PRO A 780 24.41 7.75 18.13
C PRO A 780 24.04 6.36 18.69
N SER A 781 24.36 5.29 17.96
CA SER A 781 24.05 3.93 18.42
C SER A 781 24.74 3.61 19.76
N GLY A 782 23.98 3.07 20.70
CA GLY A 782 24.46 2.71 22.04
C GLY A 782 24.53 3.88 23.04
N VAL A 783 24.05 5.07 22.67
CA VAL A 783 23.86 6.19 23.60
C VAL A 783 22.45 6.12 24.17
N GLY A 784 22.33 6.09 25.50
CA GLY A 784 21.03 6.18 26.17
C GLY A 784 20.45 7.59 26.08
N PHE A 785 19.14 7.68 25.88
CA PHE A 785 18.36 8.89 26.11
C PHE A 785 16.93 8.58 26.58
N ARG A 786 16.33 9.60 27.20
CA ARG A 786 14.91 9.68 27.49
C ARG A 786 14.40 11.05 27.08
N CYS A 787 13.26 11.09 26.40
CA CYS A 787 12.57 12.33 26.08
C CYS A 787 11.11 12.26 26.50
N GLU A 788 10.66 13.28 27.20
CA GLU A 788 9.25 13.48 27.56
C GLU A 788 8.73 14.66 26.76
N CYS A 789 7.52 14.55 26.22
CA CYS A 789 6.84 15.59 25.46
C CYS A 789 5.35 15.53 25.76
N ASP A 790 4.86 16.45 26.57
CA ASP A 790 3.53 16.33 27.18
C ASP A 790 2.75 17.63 27.13
N THR A 791 1.43 17.50 27.30
CA THR A 791 0.52 18.64 27.41
C THR A 791 0.02 18.83 28.83
N VAL A 792 -0.12 20.09 29.24
CA VAL A 792 -0.81 20.43 30.49
C VAL A 792 -2.31 20.50 30.21
N PRO A 793 -3.16 19.73 30.92
CA PRO A 793 -4.60 19.79 30.70
C PRO A 793 -5.22 21.14 31.08
N ASN A 794 -6.33 21.49 30.46
CA ASN A 794 -7.03 22.76 30.68
C ASN A 794 -8.04 22.77 31.84
N ALA A 795 -8.36 21.61 32.41
CA ALA A 795 -9.24 21.42 33.55
C ALA A 795 -8.86 20.15 34.34
N ASP A 796 -9.31 20.05 35.59
CA ASP A 796 -9.08 18.92 36.50
C ASP A 796 -7.65 18.37 36.45
N VAL A 797 -6.69 19.30 36.47
CA VAL A 797 -5.32 19.06 35.98
C VAL A 797 -4.69 17.81 36.56
N PHE A 798 -4.80 17.65 37.87
CA PHE A 798 -4.30 16.50 38.61
C PHE A 798 -4.95 15.18 38.21
N ASP A 799 -6.29 15.13 38.21
CA ASP A 799 -7.04 13.91 37.93
C ASP A 799 -6.88 13.48 36.46
N SER A 800 -6.85 14.46 35.55
CA SER A 800 -6.51 14.25 34.15
C SER A 800 -5.13 13.63 33.99
N MET A 801 -4.11 14.24 34.60
CA MET A 801 -2.73 13.79 34.54
C MET A 801 -2.52 12.38 35.13
N VAL A 802 -3.10 12.11 36.31
CA VAL A 802 -3.04 10.77 36.93
C VAL A 802 -3.74 9.73 36.07
N LYS A 803 -4.92 10.04 35.53
CA LYS A 803 -5.69 9.12 34.70
C LYS A 803 -5.00 8.83 33.37
N THR A 804 -4.44 9.84 32.71
CA THR A 804 -3.65 9.66 31.49
C THR A 804 -2.43 8.77 31.75
N TRP A 805 -1.76 8.95 32.89
CA TRP A 805 -0.58 8.15 33.21
C TRP A 805 -0.92 6.70 33.64
N GLN A 806 -2.05 6.49 34.31
CA GLN A 806 -2.57 5.12 34.56
C GLN A 806 -2.84 4.38 33.24
N GLN A 807 -3.41 5.06 32.26
CA GLN A 807 -3.60 4.50 30.92
C GLN A 807 -2.26 4.15 30.27
N LEU A 808 -1.22 4.99 30.44
CA LEU A 808 0.14 4.72 29.97
C LEU A 808 0.69 3.41 30.57
N GLY A 809 0.47 3.17 31.86
CA GLY A 809 0.96 1.97 32.56
C GLY A 809 0.26 0.66 32.16
N GLU A 810 -1.05 0.69 31.89
CA GLU A 810 -1.84 -0.50 31.54
C GLU A 810 -1.48 -1.09 30.17
N MET A 811 -0.94 -0.30 29.24
CA MET A 811 -0.70 -0.69 27.84
C MET A 811 0.59 -1.50 27.60
N HIS A 812 1.50 -1.60 28.57
CA HIS A 812 2.85 -2.14 28.33
C HIS A 812 3.20 -3.45 29.05
N GLY A 813 2.28 -4.08 29.79
CA GLY A 813 2.59 -5.33 30.50
C GLY A 813 3.76 -5.23 31.50
N LEU A 814 4.21 -4.01 31.81
CA LEU A 814 5.03 -3.71 32.97
C LEU A 814 4.22 -4.23 34.15
N ALA A 815 4.70 -5.31 34.79
CA ALA A 815 4.10 -5.79 36.03
C ALA A 815 3.82 -4.58 36.91
N SER A 816 2.64 -4.52 37.53
CA SER A 816 2.26 -3.49 38.49
C SER A 816 3.31 -3.39 39.60
N ARG A 817 4.41 -2.71 39.32
CA ARG A 817 5.49 -2.43 40.25
C ARG A 817 5.09 -1.17 40.98
N ASP A 818 3.94 -1.25 41.64
CA ASP A 818 3.57 -0.45 42.80
C ASP A 818 3.93 1.04 42.68
N ILE A 819 3.56 1.67 41.57
CA ILE A 819 3.56 3.14 41.45
C ILE A 819 2.15 3.56 41.80
N THR A 820 1.87 3.62 43.10
CA THR A 820 0.61 4.18 43.61
C THR A 820 0.44 5.58 43.00
N GLY A 821 -0.71 5.89 42.41
CA GLY A 821 -1.00 7.14 41.67
C GLY A 821 -0.65 8.44 42.40
N ASN A 822 -0.27 8.39 43.67
CA ASN A 822 0.26 9.45 44.51
C ASN A 822 1.68 9.95 44.12
N GLN A 823 2.54 9.13 43.51
CA GLN A 823 3.89 9.56 43.07
C GLN A 823 3.80 10.49 41.84
N VAL A 824 3.01 10.06 40.87
CA VAL A 824 2.75 10.73 39.58
C VAL A 824 1.94 12.02 39.77
N ALA A 825 0.93 11.96 40.63
CA ALA A 825 0.20 13.07 41.21
C ALA A 825 1.09 14.23 41.72
N ALA A 826 2.18 13.91 42.43
CA ALA A 826 3.07 14.91 43.04
C ALA A 826 3.96 15.61 42.00
N TYR A 827 4.44 14.88 40.99
CA TYR A 827 5.26 15.42 39.89
C TYR A 827 4.46 16.35 38.97
N LEU A 828 3.26 15.91 38.60
CA LEU A 828 2.41 16.56 37.60
C LEU A 828 1.70 17.79 38.18
N ALA A 829 1.38 17.77 39.48
CA ALA A 829 0.90 18.95 40.20
C ALA A 829 1.96 20.06 40.36
N LEU A 830 3.24 19.72 40.56
CA LEU A 830 4.31 20.72 40.71
C LEU A 830 4.63 21.42 39.38
N ALA A 831 4.65 20.66 38.28
CA ALA A 831 4.79 21.18 36.92
C ALA A 831 3.58 22.04 36.51
N ALA A 832 2.36 21.58 36.83
CA ALA A 832 1.14 22.34 36.56
C ALA A 832 1.05 23.66 37.36
N ILE A 833 1.46 23.68 38.64
CA ILE A 833 1.44 24.91 39.45
C ILE A 833 2.48 25.93 38.97
N THR A 834 3.63 25.48 38.47
CA THR A 834 4.71 26.39 38.02
C THR A 834 4.46 26.97 36.63
N LEU A 835 3.70 26.28 35.78
CA LEU A 835 3.34 26.74 34.43
C LEU A 835 2.12 27.69 34.42
N VAL A 836 1.21 27.61 35.39
CA VAL A 836 -0.06 28.38 35.40
C VAL A 836 0.04 29.73 36.13
N VAL A 837 1.24 30.16 36.59
CA VAL A 837 1.43 31.50 37.17
C VAL A 837 1.80 32.51 36.07
N PRO A 838 0.90 33.43 35.67
CA PRO A 838 1.32 34.58 34.90
C PRO A 838 2.00 35.59 35.86
N LEU A 839 3.06 36.24 35.37
CA LEU A 839 3.72 37.48 35.85
C LEU A 839 5.07 37.33 36.61
N PRO A 840 5.81 38.43 36.85
CA PRO A 840 7.09 38.77 36.27
C PRO A 840 8.24 38.45 37.24
N VAL A 841 8.86 37.28 37.10
CA VAL A 841 9.98 36.88 37.96
C VAL A 841 11.26 36.80 37.14
N SER A 842 12.35 37.35 37.67
CA SER A 842 13.64 37.40 36.98
C SER A 842 14.11 36.01 36.57
N LEU A 843 14.83 35.93 35.44
CA LEU A 843 15.35 34.70 34.83
C LEU A 843 16.01 33.72 35.82
N ALA A 844 16.65 34.25 36.88
CA ALA A 844 17.31 33.46 37.91
C ALA A 844 16.32 32.62 38.76
N ALA A 845 15.10 33.12 39.00
CA ALA A 845 14.09 32.39 39.77
C ALA A 845 13.42 31.29 38.93
N ARG A 846 13.22 31.50 37.62
CA ARG A 846 12.73 30.47 36.69
C ARG A 846 13.77 29.36 36.50
N ALA A 847 15.06 29.73 36.41
CA ALA A 847 16.17 28.77 36.39
C ALA A 847 16.31 28.01 37.73
N LEU A 848 16.06 28.65 38.87
CA LEU A 848 16.03 27.99 40.18
C LEU A 848 14.87 27.00 40.31
N ILE A 849 13.70 27.30 39.73
CA ILE A 849 12.52 26.42 39.73
C ILE A 849 12.75 25.19 38.85
N LEU A 850 13.37 25.35 37.68
CA LEU A 850 13.81 24.24 36.82
C LEU A 850 14.96 23.41 37.44
N ALA A 851 15.83 24.05 38.23
CA ALA A 851 16.86 23.35 39.00
C ALA A 851 16.24 22.54 40.15
N VAL A 852 15.17 23.04 40.81
CA VAL A 852 14.48 22.34 41.89
C VAL A 852 13.73 21.10 41.39
N THR A 853 13.17 21.12 40.18
CA THR A 853 12.63 19.90 39.54
C THR A 853 13.72 18.89 39.19
N GLY A 854 14.93 19.35 38.82
CA GLY A 854 16.10 18.48 38.66
C GLY A 854 16.70 17.95 39.98
N VAL A 855 16.54 18.67 41.10
CA VAL A 855 17.04 18.26 42.43
C VAL A 855 16.14 17.23 43.11
N GLY A 856 14.85 17.14 42.75
CA GLY A 856 13.98 16.04 43.19
C GLY A 856 14.50 14.66 42.79
N TRP A 857 15.25 14.61 41.71
CA TRP A 857 15.92 13.42 41.18
C TRP A 857 17.14 12.99 42.04
N LEU A 858 17.93 13.96 42.53
CA LEU A 858 19.11 13.73 43.37
C LEU A 858 18.79 13.04 44.72
N GLY A 859 17.58 13.23 45.26
CA GLY A 859 17.15 12.59 46.52
C GLY A 859 16.71 11.12 46.36
N ILE A 860 16.31 10.72 45.15
CA ILE A 860 15.73 9.39 44.88
C ILE A 860 16.83 8.41 44.46
N ALA A 861 17.81 8.86 43.67
CA ALA A 861 18.91 8.02 43.21
C ALA A 861 19.92 7.62 44.32
N GLN A 862 19.98 8.35 45.45
CA GLN A 862 21.01 8.11 46.48
C GLN A 862 20.57 7.29 47.70
N THR A 863 19.28 6.94 47.87
CA THR A 863 18.79 6.54 49.19
C THR A 863 18.54 5.06 49.44
N GLY A 864 18.58 4.16 48.45
CA GLY A 864 18.44 2.71 48.70
C GLY A 864 17.23 2.32 49.58
N THR A 865 16.22 3.18 49.70
CA THR A 865 15.11 3.03 50.63
C THR A 865 13.98 2.24 49.97
N THR A 866 13.39 1.33 50.74
CA THR A 866 12.37 0.38 50.25
C THR A 866 11.09 1.08 49.79
N LYS A 867 10.53 0.59 48.66
CA LYS A 867 9.33 1.09 47.97
C LYS A 867 8.13 1.46 48.87
N ALA A 868 7.96 0.81 50.01
CA ALA A 868 6.86 1.05 50.94
C ALA A 868 6.91 2.42 51.66
N ALA A 869 8.12 2.92 52.00
CA ALA A 869 8.29 4.21 52.69
C ALA A 869 7.97 5.39 51.76
N VAL A 870 8.20 5.22 50.45
CA VAL A 870 7.94 6.24 49.43
C VAL A 870 6.43 6.38 49.16
N SER A 871 5.66 5.30 49.25
CA SER A 871 4.20 5.33 49.04
C SER A 871 3.45 6.05 50.17
N GLN A 872 3.86 5.86 51.44
CA GLN A 872 3.26 6.55 52.59
C GLN A 872 3.51 8.07 52.57
N ASN A 873 4.72 8.50 52.20
CA ASN A 873 5.06 9.92 52.11
C ASN A 873 4.26 10.67 51.01
N MET A 874 3.86 9.96 49.95
CA MET A 874 3.16 10.55 48.80
C MET A 874 1.65 10.73 49.02
N ALA A 875 1.04 9.94 49.92
CA ALA A 875 -0.36 10.13 50.32
C ALA A 875 -0.56 11.42 51.15
N GLU A 876 0.42 11.79 51.98
CA GLU A 876 0.38 13.06 52.74
C GLU A 876 0.49 14.28 51.80
N VAL A 877 1.35 14.22 50.78
CA VAL A 877 1.57 15.29 49.78
C VAL A 877 0.32 15.51 48.89
N ALA A 878 -0.31 14.45 48.42
CA ALA A 878 -1.55 14.54 47.63
C ALA A 878 -2.69 15.26 48.40
N GLY A 879 -2.78 15.06 49.72
CA GLY A 879 -3.73 15.75 50.58
C GLY A 879 -3.45 17.24 50.79
N ILE A 880 -2.20 17.70 50.65
CA ILE A 880 -1.83 19.14 50.68
C ILE A 880 -2.32 19.79 49.39
N LEU A 881 -2.00 19.15 48.27
CA LEU A 881 -2.26 19.64 46.91
C LEU A 881 -3.77 19.71 46.62
N SER A 882 -4.55 18.71 47.06
CA SER A 882 -6.01 18.72 46.94
C SER A 882 -6.67 19.85 47.72
N LYS A 883 -6.11 20.25 48.88
CA LYS A 883 -6.62 21.36 49.70
C LYS A 883 -6.27 22.72 49.09
N ILE A 884 -5.03 22.91 48.63
CA ILE A 884 -4.60 24.14 47.95
C ILE A 884 -5.43 24.39 46.68
N ALA A 885 -5.66 23.33 45.89
CA ALA A 885 -6.49 23.43 44.68
C ALA A 885 -7.95 23.82 45.02
N LYS A 886 -8.56 23.19 46.03
CA LYS A 886 -9.93 23.51 46.48
C LYS A 886 -10.04 24.92 47.09
N ASP A 887 -9.04 25.37 47.84
CA ASP A 887 -9.04 26.69 48.47
C ASP A 887 -8.83 27.81 47.42
N ILE A 888 -8.02 27.58 46.38
CA ILE A 888 -7.88 28.49 45.23
C ILE A 888 -9.19 28.55 44.41
N GLN A 889 -9.84 27.40 44.20
CA GLN A 889 -11.14 27.34 43.50
C GLN A 889 -12.24 28.08 44.25
N LYS A 890 -12.19 28.08 45.59
CA LYS A 890 -13.25 28.61 46.45
C LYS A 890 -13.04 30.07 46.85
N GLU A 891 -11.80 30.50 47.05
CA GLU A 891 -11.46 31.81 47.65
C GLU A 891 -10.68 32.74 46.71
N GLY A 892 -10.36 32.27 45.49
CA GLY A 892 -9.62 33.04 44.50
C GLY A 892 -8.25 33.52 44.99
N TYR A 893 -7.78 34.66 44.48
CA TYR A 893 -6.43 35.22 44.70
C TYR A 893 -6.00 35.35 46.18
N SER A 894 -6.95 35.42 47.13
CA SER A 894 -6.67 35.56 48.57
C SER A 894 -6.11 34.30 49.24
N ALA A 895 -6.47 33.10 48.75
CA ALA A 895 -5.91 31.84 49.23
C ALA A 895 -4.42 31.71 48.87
N PHE A 896 -4.01 32.26 47.71
CA PHE A 896 -2.62 32.21 47.25
C PHE A 896 -1.67 33.06 48.13
N THR A 897 -2.11 34.24 48.57
CA THR A 897 -1.31 35.12 49.45
C THR A 897 -1.07 34.48 50.83
N LYS A 898 -2.03 33.68 51.33
CA LYS A 898 -1.92 32.91 52.57
C LYS A 898 -0.79 31.88 52.52
N TYR A 899 -0.66 31.12 51.41
CA TYR A 899 0.35 30.07 51.26
C TYR A 899 1.75 30.59 50.88
N VAL A 900 1.84 31.68 50.10
CA VAL A 900 3.11 32.36 49.80
C VAL A 900 3.72 33.03 51.06
N TYR A 901 2.87 33.62 51.91
CA TYR A 901 3.27 34.16 53.21
C TYR A 901 3.76 33.07 54.19
N LEU A 902 3.28 31.84 54.05
CA LEU A 902 3.57 30.70 54.93
C LEU A 902 4.91 30.01 54.65
N ILE A 903 5.36 29.96 53.39
CA ILE A 903 6.60 29.25 53.00
C ILE A 903 7.81 30.20 53.07
N GLY A 904 7.65 31.47 52.69
CA GLY A 904 8.74 32.45 52.63
C GLY A 904 9.25 32.97 53.97
N LYS A 905 8.52 32.74 55.08
CA LYS A 905 8.90 33.19 56.43
C LYS A 905 9.42 32.08 57.34
N ASN A 906 9.27 30.81 56.93
CA ASN A 906 9.32 29.65 57.83
C ASN A 906 10.35 28.56 57.45
N ILE A 907 11.39 28.87 56.66
CA ILE A 907 12.54 27.97 56.46
C ILE A 907 13.80 28.83 56.40
N SER A 908 14.71 28.65 57.36
CA SER A 908 15.96 29.40 57.45
C SER A 908 17.06 28.79 56.57
N SER A 909 18.10 29.58 56.29
CA SER A 909 19.29 29.10 55.59
C SER A 909 19.98 27.95 56.34
N ASP A 910 19.93 27.94 57.67
CA ASP A 910 20.55 26.89 58.49
C ASP A 910 19.77 25.57 58.40
N GLU A 911 18.43 25.63 58.43
CA GLU A 911 17.57 24.46 58.20
C GLU A 911 17.79 23.87 56.79
N TYR A 912 18.01 24.73 55.79
CA TYR A 912 18.38 24.31 54.43
C TYR A 912 19.73 23.57 54.39
N GLN A 913 20.74 24.01 55.16
CA GLN A 913 22.02 23.29 55.20
C GLN A 913 21.89 21.90 55.84
N VAL A 914 21.01 21.74 56.82
CA VAL A 914 20.71 20.40 57.38
C VAL A 914 20.05 19.53 56.33
N ILE A 915 19.08 20.05 55.56
CA ILE A 915 18.50 19.31 54.44
C ILE A 915 19.55 18.96 53.38
N ARG A 916 20.48 19.85 53.05
CA ARG A 916 21.59 19.53 52.14
C ARG A 916 22.46 18.38 52.63
N LYS A 917 22.65 18.26 53.95
CA LYS A 917 23.43 17.18 54.57
C LYS A 917 22.64 15.87 54.66
N TYR A 918 21.31 15.96 54.81
CA TYR A 918 20.39 14.82 54.90
C TYR A 918 19.28 14.94 53.82
N PRO A 919 19.63 14.92 52.53
CA PRO A 919 18.69 15.25 51.44
C PRO A 919 17.53 14.24 51.34
N ALA A 920 17.76 13.00 51.76
CA ALA A 920 16.76 11.95 51.89
C ALA A 920 15.55 12.34 52.75
N ASN A 921 15.75 13.23 53.72
CA ASN A 921 14.78 13.52 54.76
C ASN A 921 13.86 14.70 54.41
N LEU A 922 14.07 15.37 53.26
CA LEU A 922 13.36 16.58 52.83
C LEU A 922 11.83 16.39 52.88
N PHE A 923 11.32 15.35 52.24
CA PHE A 923 9.87 15.16 52.09
C PHE A 923 9.19 14.77 53.41
N GLN A 924 9.83 13.91 54.20
CA GLN A 924 9.34 13.54 55.52
C GLN A 924 9.39 14.71 56.51
N TRP A 925 10.42 15.56 56.42
CA TRP A 925 10.54 16.78 57.21
C TRP A 925 9.46 17.83 56.86
N LEU A 926 9.15 18.00 55.58
CA LEU A 926 8.03 18.85 55.12
C LEU A 926 6.66 18.29 55.59
N GLY A 927 6.49 16.97 55.58
CA GLY A 927 5.30 16.30 56.13
C GLY A 927 5.11 16.56 57.63
N VAL A 928 6.19 16.47 58.41
CA VAL A 928 6.19 16.80 59.84
C VAL A 928 5.82 18.28 60.07
N HIS A 929 6.41 19.21 59.32
CA HIS A 929 6.08 20.63 59.40
C HIS A 929 4.59 20.91 59.17
N ARG A 930 4.01 20.29 58.15
CA ARG A 930 2.58 20.42 57.86
C ARG A 930 1.70 19.88 59.00
N ARG A 931 2.03 18.71 59.54
CA ARG A 931 1.23 18.07 60.61
C ARG A 931 1.28 18.86 61.91
N VAL A 932 2.44 19.42 62.23
CA VAL A 932 2.60 20.36 63.36
C VAL A 932 1.80 21.63 63.11
N TYR A 933 1.86 22.20 61.89
CA TYR A 933 1.13 23.42 61.54
C TYR A 933 -0.39 23.29 61.69
N GLN A 934 -0.98 22.20 61.18
CA GLN A 934 -2.42 21.91 61.27
C GLN A 934 -2.95 21.87 62.71
N VAL A 935 -2.06 21.58 63.65
CA VAL A 935 -2.39 21.44 65.06
C VAL A 935 -2.27 22.77 65.79
N VAL A 936 -1.23 23.54 65.48
CA VAL A 936 -0.92 24.80 66.16
C VAL A 936 -1.73 25.97 65.62
N GLU A 937 -2.22 25.93 64.36
CA GLU A 937 -3.04 27.01 63.77
C GLU A 937 -4.39 27.21 64.49
N HIS A 938 -4.83 26.21 65.25
CA HIS A 938 -6.08 26.24 66.02
C HIS A 938 -5.86 26.52 67.51
N MET A 939 -4.63 26.81 67.95
CA MET A 939 -4.30 27.19 69.33
C MET A 939 -4.31 28.71 69.48
N THR A 940 -4.96 29.22 70.52
CA THR A 940 -5.10 30.67 70.76
C THR A 940 -4.19 31.22 71.85
N ASP A 941 -3.64 30.35 72.72
CA ASP A 941 -2.64 30.73 73.73
C ASP A 941 -1.24 30.62 73.10
N ALA A 942 -0.50 31.72 73.09
CA ALA A 942 0.80 31.80 72.42
C ALA A 942 1.89 30.94 73.10
N GLU A 943 1.84 30.80 74.43
CA GLU A 943 2.81 30.00 75.20
C GLU A 943 2.49 28.51 75.03
N GLU A 944 1.21 28.14 75.03
CA GLU A 944 0.77 26.77 74.71
C GLU A 944 1.17 26.41 73.29
N GLN A 945 0.88 27.31 72.35
CA GLN A 945 1.16 27.12 70.94
C GLN A 945 2.65 26.90 70.72
N ASN A 946 3.52 27.69 71.35
CA ASN A 946 4.95 27.55 71.20
C ASN A 946 5.48 26.27 71.86
N ALA A 947 5.15 26.03 73.13
CA ALA A 947 5.67 24.88 73.87
C ALA A 947 5.20 23.54 73.30
N VAL A 948 3.91 23.41 72.99
CA VAL A 948 3.35 22.18 72.40
C VAL A 948 3.87 21.99 70.98
N ARG A 949 4.08 23.06 70.20
CA ARG A 949 4.69 22.97 68.86
C ARG A 949 6.06 22.31 68.91
N HIS A 950 6.96 22.82 69.76
CA HIS A 950 8.34 22.35 69.82
C HIS A 950 8.43 20.89 70.30
N VAL A 951 7.70 20.53 71.36
CA VAL A 951 7.64 19.15 71.85
C VAL A 951 7.06 18.21 70.80
N TYR A 952 5.94 18.58 70.19
CA TYR A 952 5.28 17.74 69.20
C TYR A 952 6.13 17.57 67.93
N TRP A 953 6.73 18.66 67.46
CA TRP A 953 7.60 18.67 66.29
C TRP A 953 8.83 17.81 66.49
N GLN A 954 9.54 17.96 67.62
CA GLN A 954 10.72 17.12 67.91
C GLN A 954 10.38 15.66 68.15
N CYS A 955 9.23 15.37 68.78
CA CYS A 955 8.75 13.99 68.93
C CYS A 955 8.53 13.32 67.58
N LEU A 956 7.86 14.01 66.66
CA LEU A 956 7.62 13.52 65.29
C LEU A 956 8.91 13.40 64.48
N LEU A 957 9.81 14.39 64.56
CA LEU A 957 11.09 14.34 63.84
C LEU A 957 11.90 13.12 64.29
N LYS A 958 12.04 12.86 65.60
CA LYS A 958 12.81 11.71 66.07
C LYS A 958 12.15 10.38 65.71
N LYS A 959 10.82 10.25 65.84
CA LYS A 959 10.09 9.04 65.45
C LYS A 959 10.20 8.72 63.96
N ARG A 960 10.12 9.75 63.09
CA ARG A 960 10.08 9.56 61.63
C ARG A 960 11.45 9.58 60.96
N LEU A 961 12.36 10.42 61.44
CA LEU A 961 13.62 10.76 60.76
C LEU A 961 14.87 10.37 61.55
N GLY A 962 14.69 9.82 62.75
CA GLY A 962 15.77 9.43 63.64
C GLY A 962 16.31 10.59 64.47
N GLU A 963 16.94 10.23 65.60
CA GLU A 963 17.40 11.18 66.62
C GLU A 963 18.47 12.15 66.10
N GLU A 964 19.41 11.67 65.29
CA GLU A 964 20.50 12.51 64.75
C GLU A 964 19.96 13.66 63.88
N PHE A 965 18.98 13.37 63.01
CA PHE A 965 18.36 14.40 62.17
C PHE A 965 17.49 15.34 62.99
N ALA A 966 16.73 14.83 63.95
CA ALA A 966 15.87 15.63 64.81
C ALA A 966 16.66 16.66 65.63
N ILE A 967 17.80 16.24 66.20
CA ILE A 967 18.75 17.13 66.88
C ILE A 967 19.32 18.16 65.91
N ALA A 968 19.88 17.72 64.78
CA ALA A 968 20.50 18.63 63.81
C ALA A 968 19.52 19.69 63.28
N MET A 969 18.27 19.29 63.03
CA MET A 969 17.20 20.17 62.55
C MET A 969 16.68 21.08 63.65
N GLY A 970 16.56 20.59 64.88
CA GLY A 970 16.24 21.41 66.05
C GLY A 970 17.25 22.52 66.25
N ASP A 971 18.54 22.16 66.32
CA ASP A 971 19.62 23.13 66.50
C ASP A 971 19.69 24.15 65.36
N ALA A 972 19.36 23.74 64.12
CA ALA A 972 19.31 24.64 62.98
C ALA A 972 18.10 25.58 63.01
N HIS A 973 16.96 25.11 63.53
CA HIS A 973 15.77 25.93 63.72
C HIS A 973 16.02 27.05 64.73
N GLU A 974 16.66 26.72 65.86
CA GLU A 974 17.03 27.71 66.89
C GLU A 974 18.07 28.72 66.38
N ARG A 975 19.10 28.27 65.63
CA ARG A 975 20.11 29.17 65.03
C ARG A 975 19.54 30.08 63.96
N GLY A 976 18.69 29.52 63.10
CA GLY A 976 18.14 30.22 61.95
C GLY A 976 17.03 31.20 62.30
N ARG A 977 16.46 31.10 63.52
CA ARG A 977 15.36 31.93 64.02
C ARG A 977 15.51 32.26 65.52
N PRO A 978 16.54 33.04 65.90
CA PRO A 978 16.75 33.38 67.30
C PRO A 978 15.59 34.23 67.83
N GLY A 979 14.92 33.74 68.88
CA GLY A 979 14.02 34.50 69.75
C GLY A 979 14.77 35.24 70.87
N SER A 980 14.06 35.72 71.90
CA SER A 980 14.69 36.25 73.11
C SER A 980 15.48 35.16 73.87
N ASP A 981 16.39 35.53 74.76
CA ASP A 981 17.12 34.54 75.58
C ASP A 981 16.18 33.64 76.40
N ALA A 982 15.01 34.18 76.78
CA ALA A 982 13.95 33.44 77.46
C ALA A 982 13.18 32.50 76.50
N ASP A 983 12.90 32.94 75.27
CA ASP A 983 12.29 32.11 74.21
C ASP A 983 13.19 30.93 73.86
N ASN A 984 14.43 31.21 73.49
CA ASN A 984 15.38 30.19 73.03
C ASN A 984 15.61 29.14 74.12
N LYS A 985 15.63 29.56 75.39
CA LYS A 985 15.78 28.64 76.53
C LYS A 985 14.53 27.77 76.73
N ALA A 986 13.34 28.33 76.56
CA ALA A 986 12.10 27.56 76.61
C ALA A 986 12.02 26.57 75.42
N ASP A 987 12.37 27.01 74.22
CA ASP A 987 12.38 26.20 72.99
C ASP A 987 13.39 25.07 73.05
N GLU A 988 14.61 25.31 73.55
CA GLU A 988 15.61 24.27 73.79
C GLU A 988 15.12 23.21 74.78
N ILE A 989 14.48 23.61 75.88
CA ILE A 989 13.93 22.67 76.86
C ILE A 989 12.81 21.84 76.25
N ASN A 990 11.88 22.49 75.55
CA ASN A 990 10.74 21.83 74.91
C ASN A 990 11.19 20.91 73.77
N ASN A 991 12.22 21.28 73.00
CA ASN A 991 12.81 20.43 71.99
C ASN A 991 13.40 19.14 72.62
N ARG A 992 14.12 19.26 73.74
CA ARG A 992 14.63 18.07 74.48
C ARG A 992 13.51 17.22 75.06
N ILE A 993 12.46 17.84 75.59
CA ILE A 993 11.27 17.13 76.07
C ILE A 993 10.64 16.36 74.90
N GLY A 994 10.52 16.95 73.71
CA GLY A 994 10.03 16.27 72.50
C GLY A 994 10.87 15.07 72.11
N LEU A 995 12.21 15.20 72.15
CA LEU A 995 13.13 14.09 71.88
C LEU A 995 13.01 12.95 72.91
N GLN A 996 12.80 13.26 74.18
CA GLN A 996 12.57 12.25 75.23
C GLN A 996 11.19 11.62 75.12
N LEU A 997 10.19 12.42 74.81
CA LEU A 997 8.82 11.96 74.62
C LEU A 997 8.74 10.93 73.48
N ALA A 998 9.51 11.13 72.40
CA ALA A 998 9.62 10.18 71.31
C ALA A 998 10.06 8.78 71.77
N ASP A 999 10.83 8.64 72.85
CA ASP A 999 11.24 7.33 73.36
C ASP A 999 10.17 6.68 74.25
N GLN A 1000 9.25 7.48 74.79
CA GLN A 1000 8.24 7.05 75.76
C GLN A 1000 6.91 6.66 75.12
N VAL A 1001 6.58 7.22 73.97
CA VAL A 1001 5.34 6.91 73.24
C VAL A 1001 5.52 5.73 72.30
N GLU A 1002 4.51 4.88 72.16
CA GLU A 1002 4.60 3.68 71.30
C GLU A 1002 4.50 4.04 69.81
N SER A 1003 3.75 5.10 69.46
CA SER A 1003 3.57 5.56 68.08
C SER A 1003 3.62 7.09 67.93
N GLU A 1004 3.69 7.56 66.69
CA GLU A 1004 3.73 8.99 66.38
C GLU A 1004 2.39 9.72 66.63
N GLU A 1005 1.27 8.98 66.59
CA GLU A 1005 -0.07 9.52 66.86
C GLU A 1005 -0.22 9.97 68.32
N GLU A 1006 0.50 9.32 69.24
CA GLU A 1006 0.49 9.64 70.67
C GLU A 1006 1.29 10.92 71.00
N CYS A 1007 2.26 11.31 70.16
CA CYS A 1007 3.13 12.47 70.40
C CYS A 1007 2.33 13.75 70.70
N LEU A 1008 1.25 14.03 69.95
CA LEU A 1008 0.46 15.25 70.15
C LEU A 1008 -0.37 15.19 71.42
N GLN A 1009 -1.08 14.07 71.62
CA GLN A 1009 -1.93 13.89 72.79
C GLN A 1009 -1.08 14.05 74.04
N ARG A 1010 0.08 13.41 74.07
CA ARG A 1010 0.97 13.44 75.23
C ARG A 1010 1.62 14.82 75.42
N ALA A 1011 2.01 15.52 74.36
CA ALA A 1011 2.48 16.90 74.46
C ALA A 1011 1.42 17.84 75.07
N ARG A 1012 0.13 17.68 74.71
CA ARG A 1012 -0.97 18.45 75.32
C ARG A 1012 -1.23 18.06 76.77
N GLU A 1013 -1.15 16.78 77.12
CA GLU A 1013 -1.24 16.35 78.53
C GLU A 1013 -0.10 16.93 79.38
N MET A 1014 1.13 16.98 78.84
CA MET A 1014 2.27 17.61 79.49
C MET A 1014 2.07 19.11 79.66
N TRP A 1015 1.48 19.80 78.67
CA TRP A 1015 1.10 21.21 78.81
C TRP A 1015 0.08 21.42 79.94
N GLN A 1016 -1.01 20.64 79.96
CA GLN A 1016 -2.05 20.73 81.00
C GLN A 1016 -1.52 20.37 82.39
N ALA A 1017 -0.53 19.48 82.48
CA ALA A 1017 0.17 19.14 83.71
C ALA A 1017 1.23 20.18 84.15
N GLY A 1018 1.45 21.25 83.38
CA GLY A 1018 2.44 22.28 83.67
C GLY A 1018 3.89 21.80 83.52
N GLN A 1019 4.13 20.81 82.67
CA GLN A 1019 5.43 20.15 82.50
C GLN A 1019 6.26 20.71 81.34
N LEU A 1020 5.69 21.63 80.55
CA LEU A 1020 6.39 22.28 79.44
C LEU A 1020 6.89 23.66 79.84
N ALA A 1021 8.06 24.02 79.32
CA ALA A 1021 8.68 25.31 79.57
C ALA A 1021 7.93 26.43 78.83
N LYS A 1022 7.61 27.52 79.53
CA LYS A 1022 7.06 28.74 78.91
C LYS A 1022 8.13 29.79 78.84
N ARG A 1023 8.08 30.67 77.84
CA ARG A 1023 8.99 31.81 77.71
C ARG A 1023 8.97 32.66 78.98
N ILE A 1024 7.77 32.95 79.49
CA ILE A 1024 7.54 33.73 80.72
C ILE A 1024 8.19 33.14 81.98
N ASP A 1025 8.52 31.84 82.01
CA ASP A 1025 9.18 31.20 83.15
C ASP A 1025 10.68 31.57 83.22
N PHE A 1026 11.24 32.10 82.13
CA PHE A 1026 12.65 32.44 81.97
C PHE A 1026 12.89 33.92 81.67
N GLU A 1027 11.83 34.71 81.56
CA GLU A 1027 11.91 36.16 81.59
C GLU A 1027 12.28 36.58 83.02
N SER A 1028 13.54 36.99 83.24
CA SER A 1028 13.89 37.69 84.48
C SER A 1028 13.10 38.99 84.54
N ASP A 1029 12.43 39.23 85.69
CA ASP A 1029 11.73 40.45 86.16
C ASP A 1029 11.93 41.70 85.26
N PRO A 1030 10.85 42.31 84.73
CA PRO A 1030 10.89 43.38 83.72
C PRO A 1030 11.47 44.71 84.26
N THR A 1031 12.77 44.71 84.51
CA THR A 1031 13.64 45.87 84.72
C THR A 1031 14.77 45.88 83.72
#